data_AF-A0A7W0RYW3-F1
#
_entry.id   AF-A0A7W0RYW3-F1
#
_cell.length_a   1.000
_cell.length_b   1.000
_cell.length_c   1.000
_cell.angle_alpha   90.00
_cell.angle_beta   90.00
_cell.angle_gamma   90.00
#
_symmetry.space_group_name_H-M   'P 1'
#
loop_
_entity.id
_entity.type
_entity.pdbx_description
1 polymer ?
#
loop_
_entity_poly.entity_id
_entity_poly.type
_entity_poly.pdbx_seq_one_letter_code
_entity_poly.pdbx_strand_id
1 'polypeptide(L)'
;LSIEQLNESGFVPTSDENRWATGTYATGNKLRGIRNYAGNFPAAGAFPEPGVYPQIDPLNFSDVGYDVTGPQVHADGEIWTATNFSIRRALAAKYDAAFPESDTALQSRCADGLLPPESCPGNRRWIQLVLDSFLLMPTAPSMIDARNAILAADTLRFGGANQAELWLAFAQRGFGQGASSTNGLGRAGGVESDTNPLPDFRSPLTAGANVTFEATGAAGAAVPARIYVGHYEGRVSPIADTDPATSAPSPPASSDNLDTVANFAPGTYDLVATAPGYGHVRFRQTFTAGSAPTLTIRFATNWASASQGATAEGDATPVISASSVPTGAVVLTAAQVLRNLIDDTEATNWQSAATVVDGTATVDGRQVTVDLAGDAPRAIERVNVSAMIGPVFDPNARPVPTDLGQNRFTALRQFELWACNATATANGGEGHVPVCSRNESYRRVYTSAADAFPGDPPRPVAPVLILRSFTIPETTATHLRLVVRSSQCTGAPQFQGEQDADPFNATDCDTAGPAATRFVRAAELQAFSTSSSVVTSGGATTPVTPAPPVVVPPVVVPVEQPVATPAAPATPPASTPVAAPAAAKAMVAVPSVKGLTLSKARSALARRGFRVGRVTTAYSRVKKGVTVRQSPAAGRRVVAGTRVSVVVSRGLRKSR
;
A
#
# COMPACT_ATOMS: atom_id res chain seq x y z
N LEU A 1 -4.14 17.37 1.69
CA LEU A 1 -4.55 18.72 2.16
C LEU A 1 -3.48 19.38 3.02
N SER A 2 -3.09 18.84 4.18
CA SER A 2 -2.04 19.43 5.02
C SER A 2 -0.66 19.50 4.34
N ILE A 3 -0.29 18.47 3.57
CA ILE A 3 0.97 18.41 2.82
C ILE A 3 1.11 19.61 1.88
N GLU A 4 0.07 19.95 1.10
CA GLU A 4 0.11 21.09 0.17
C GLU A 4 0.29 22.42 0.88
N GLN A 5 -0.46 22.65 1.96
CA GLN A 5 -0.32 23.89 2.73
C GLN A 5 1.11 24.08 3.25
N LEU A 6 1.72 23.01 3.78
CA LEU A 6 3.10 23.08 4.26
C LEU A 6 4.07 23.39 3.10
N ASN A 7 3.84 22.78 1.94
CA ASN A 7 4.66 22.94 0.75
C ASN A 7 4.61 24.35 0.17
N GLU A 8 3.42 24.95 0.13
CA GLU A 8 3.18 26.29 -0.40
C GLU A 8 3.62 27.39 0.55
N SER A 9 3.53 27.15 1.86
CA SER A 9 3.97 28.10 2.90
C SER A 9 5.44 27.97 3.29
N GLY A 10 6.21 27.09 2.64
CA GLY A 10 7.64 26.92 2.92
C GLY A 10 7.95 26.28 4.28
N PHE A 11 6.99 25.54 4.86
CA PHE A 11 7.14 24.90 6.18
C PHE A 11 7.57 23.43 6.12
N VAL A 12 7.83 22.89 4.92
CA VAL A 12 8.34 21.51 4.80
C VAL A 12 9.86 21.51 4.99
N PRO A 13 10.42 20.74 5.94
CA PRO A 13 11.85 20.50 6.02
C PRO A 13 12.33 19.76 4.76
N THR A 14 13.44 20.20 4.15
CA THR A 14 13.89 19.67 2.83
C THR A 14 15.34 19.19 2.79
N SER A 15 16.05 19.05 3.90
CA SER A 15 17.48 18.68 3.84
C SER A 15 17.69 17.32 3.15
N ASP A 16 16.80 16.36 3.40
CA ASP A 16 16.80 15.03 2.78
C ASP A 16 15.45 14.29 2.88
N GLU A 17 14.37 14.98 3.26
CA GLU A 17 13.02 14.41 3.36
C GLU A 17 12.19 14.62 2.10
N ASN A 18 11.43 13.60 1.71
CA ASN A 18 10.44 13.72 0.66
C ASN A 18 9.29 14.61 1.14
N ARG A 19 9.22 15.81 0.56
CA ARG A 19 8.21 16.82 0.88
C ARG A 19 6.75 16.41 0.63
N TRP A 20 6.53 15.29 -0.07
CA TRP A 20 5.22 14.73 -0.41
C TRP A 20 4.88 13.47 0.39
N ALA A 21 5.78 13.02 1.27
CA ALA A 21 5.53 11.92 2.19
C ALA A 21 4.75 12.39 3.43
N THR A 22 3.97 11.48 4.01
CA THR A 22 3.17 11.79 5.21
C THR A 22 3.92 11.38 6.47
N GLY A 23 4.22 12.35 7.34
CA GLY A 23 4.76 12.06 8.67
C GLY A 23 6.24 11.64 8.70
N THR A 24 7.05 12.16 7.78
CA THR A 24 8.51 11.93 7.72
C THR A 24 9.18 12.23 9.06
N TYR A 25 8.93 13.40 9.64
CA TYR A 25 9.46 13.81 10.94
C TYR A 25 9.20 12.80 12.07
N ALA A 26 7.95 12.32 12.17
CA ALA A 26 7.55 11.43 13.27
C ALA A 26 8.02 10.00 13.08
N THR A 27 8.18 9.55 11.83
CA THR A 27 8.55 8.16 11.52
C THR A 27 10.04 7.96 11.30
N GLY A 28 10.80 9.04 11.08
CA GLY A 28 12.18 8.97 10.61
C GLY A 28 12.34 8.44 9.18
N ASN A 29 11.26 7.95 8.55
CA ASN A 29 11.28 7.49 7.18
C ASN A 29 11.18 8.69 6.24
N LYS A 30 12.34 9.08 5.70
CA LYS A 30 12.47 10.26 4.85
C LYS A 30 11.91 10.08 3.44
N LEU A 31 11.66 8.84 3.01
CA LEU A 31 11.24 8.54 1.64
C LEU A 31 9.72 8.53 1.49
N ARG A 32 9.02 7.78 2.34
CA ARG A 32 7.56 7.55 2.26
C ARG A 32 6.81 7.94 3.53
N GLY A 33 7.53 8.20 4.62
CA GLY A 33 6.92 8.43 5.92
C GLY A 33 6.14 7.20 6.40
N ILE A 34 4.91 7.41 6.88
CA ILE A 34 4.07 6.33 7.45
C ILE A 34 3.36 5.45 6.41
N ARG A 35 3.28 5.91 5.16
CA ARG A 35 2.48 5.32 4.09
C ARG A 35 3.25 4.23 3.33
N ASN A 36 2.53 3.39 2.61
CA ASN A 36 3.12 2.47 1.66
C ASN A 36 3.65 3.21 0.44
N TYR A 37 3.15 4.40 0.11
CA TYR A 37 3.62 5.22 -1.01
C TYR A 37 3.65 6.71 -0.66
N ALA A 38 4.61 7.44 -1.23
CA ALA A 38 4.60 8.90 -1.20
C ALA A 38 3.79 9.45 -2.38
N GLY A 39 3.05 10.55 -2.19
CA GLY A 39 2.11 11.04 -3.22
C GLY A 39 2.77 11.46 -4.54
N ASN A 40 4.05 11.80 -4.52
CA ASN A 40 4.80 12.18 -5.73
C ASN A 40 5.35 11.00 -6.53
N PHE A 41 5.22 9.77 -6.05
CA PHE A 41 5.70 8.62 -6.80
C PHE A 41 4.92 8.47 -8.13
N PRO A 42 5.61 8.12 -9.23
CA PRO A 42 4.98 7.93 -10.54
C PRO A 42 4.10 6.67 -10.55
N ALA A 43 3.12 6.63 -11.47
CA ALA A 43 2.18 5.52 -11.61
C ALA A 43 2.81 4.22 -12.15
N ALA A 44 3.90 4.35 -12.88
CA ALA A 44 4.62 3.26 -13.53
C ALA A 44 6.13 3.58 -13.50
N GLY A 45 7.00 2.57 -13.38
CA GLY A 45 8.45 2.82 -13.31
C GLY A 45 9.35 1.60 -13.02
N ALA A 46 9.98 1.51 -11.86
CA ALA A 46 10.78 0.33 -11.55
C ALA A 46 9.86 -0.83 -11.13
N PHE A 47 10.10 -2.05 -11.62
CA PHE A 47 9.46 -3.22 -11.01
C PHE A 47 10.13 -3.58 -9.67
N PRO A 48 9.47 -4.37 -8.80
CA PRO A 48 10.06 -4.82 -7.54
C PRO A 48 11.26 -5.74 -7.78
N GLU A 49 12.46 -5.26 -7.44
CA GLU A 49 13.74 -5.99 -7.60
C GLU A 49 14.40 -6.31 -6.25
N PRO A 50 15.11 -7.43 -6.07
CA PRO A 50 15.74 -7.79 -4.80
C PRO A 50 16.52 -6.64 -4.15
N GLY A 51 16.21 -6.31 -2.89
CA GLY A 51 16.87 -5.21 -2.15
C GLY A 51 16.44 -3.79 -2.55
N VAL A 52 15.54 -3.63 -3.52
CA VAL A 52 15.13 -2.32 -4.03
C VAL A 52 13.69 -1.98 -3.62
N TYR A 53 13.53 -0.76 -3.11
CA TYR A 53 12.24 -0.09 -3.01
C TYR A 53 11.95 0.62 -4.35
N PRO A 54 10.90 0.25 -5.11
CA PRO A 54 10.75 0.71 -6.49
C PRO A 54 10.37 2.20 -6.64
N GLN A 55 9.92 2.86 -5.56
CA GLN A 55 9.55 4.30 -5.51
C GLN A 55 8.51 4.70 -6.56
N ILE A 56 7.56 3.81 -6.80
CA ILE A 56 6.41 4.02 -7.68
C ILE A 56 5.14 3.79 -6.86
N ASP A 57 4.04 4.40 -7.29
CA ASP A 57 2.72 4.20 -6.71
C ASP A 57 1.77 3.70 -7.82
N PRO A 58 1.70 2.37 -8.02
CA PRO A 58 0.88 1.76 -9.06
C PRO A 58 -0.60 1.68 -8.68
N LEU A 59 -1.01 2.23 -7.52
CA LEU A 59 -2.34 2.02 -6.99
C LEU A 59 -3.42 2.62 -7.90
N ASN A 60 -4.51 1.88 -8.04
CA ASN A 60 -5.67 2.22 -8.83
C ASN A 60 -6.93 1.61 -8.17
N PHE A 61 -8.11 1.87 -8.74
CA PHE A 61 -9.37 1.44 -8.13
C PHE A 61 -9.48 -0.09 -7.93
N SER A 62 -8.74 -0.91 -8.69
CA SER A 62 -8.70 -2.37 -8.51
C SER A 62 -8.10 -2.82 -7.18
N ASP A 63 -7.36 -1.94 -6.50
CA ASP A 63 -6.46 -2.33 -5.41
C ASP A 63 -7.09 -2.26 -4.02
N VAL A 64 -8.42 -2.17 -3.89
CA VAL A 64 -9.06 -2.11 -2.57
C VAL A 64 -8.76 -3.38 -1.77
N GLY A 65 -8.07 -3.22 -0.63
CA GLY A 65 -7.62 -4.34 0.21
C GLY A 65 -6.27 -4.97 -0.17
N TYR A 66 -5.50 -4.33 -1.07
CA TYR A 66 -4.18 -4.81 -1.50
C TYR A 66 -3.17 -4.97 -0.35
N ASP A 67 -3.21 -4.08 0.66
CA ASP A 67 -2.20 -4.06 1.72
C ASP A 67 -2.31 -5.29 2.60
N VAL A 68 -1.23 -5.62 3.32
CA VAL A 68 -1.15 -6.78 4.22
C VAL A 68 -2.23 -6.82 5.30
N THR A 69 -2.95 -5.73 5.57
CA THR A 69 -4.08 -5.67 6.52
C THR A 69 -5.44 -5.94 5.90
N GLY A 70 -5.53 -6.06 4.57
CA GLY A 70 -6.81 -6.10 3.86
C GLY A 70 -7.45 -4.72 3.84
N PRO A 71 -8.77 -4.62 3.59
CA PRO A 71 -9.47 -3.35 3.53
C PRO A 71 -9.32 -2.54 4.82
N GLN A 72 -8.72 -1.37 4.68
CA GLN A 72 -8.32 -0.54 5.80
C GLN A 72 -8.18 0.92 5.34
N VAL A 73 -8.78 1.84 6.09
CA VAL A 73 -8.94 3.26 5.69
C VAL A 73 -7.63 4.00 5.39
N HIS A 74 -6.51 3.58 5.98
CA HIS A 74 -5.20 4.16 5.74
C HIS A 74 -4.56 3.63 4.47
N ALA A 75 -4.60 2.30 4.24
CA ALA A 75 -4.03 1.65 3.07
C ALA A 75 -4.85 1.95 1.81
N ASP A 76 -6.18 1.76 1.86
CA ASP A 76 -7.06 2.06 0.73
C ASP A 76 -7.12 3.56 0.45
N GLY A 77 -6.91 4.40 1.48
CA GLY A 77 -6.75 5.85 1.31
C GLY A 77 -5.55 6.25 0.43
N GLU A 78 -4.58 5.36 0.24
CA GLU A 78 -3.45 5.59 -0.67
C GLU A 78 -3.88 5.52 -2.14
N ILE A 79 -4.87 4.69 -2.50
CA ILE A 79 -5.49 4.69 -3.85
C ILE A 79 -6.06 6.07 -4.19
N TRP A 80 -6.76 6.67 -3.22
CA TRP A 80 -7.31 8.01 -3.37
C TRP A 80 -6.22 9.08 -3.43
N THR A 81 -5.13 8.89 -2.69
CA THR A 81 -3.96 9.79 -2.73
C THR A 81 -3.28 9.74 -4.09
N ALA A 82 -3.00 8.55 -4.61
CA ALA A 82 -2.40 8.32 -5.94
C ALA A 82 -3.23 8.98 -7.06
N THR A 83 -4.55 8.82 -6.97
CA THR A 83 -5.52 9.42 -7.90
C THR A 83 -5.49 10.94 -7.84
N ASN A 84 -5.56 11.51 -6.65
CA ASN A 84 -5.54 12.96 -6.47
C ASN A 84 -4.22 13.60 -6.86
N PHE A 85 -3.08 12.97 -6.62
CA PHE A 85 -1.79 13.47 -7.09
C PHE A 85 -1.67 13.39 -8.62
N SER A 86 -2.35 12.45 -9.26
CA SER A 86 -2.44 12.40 -10.73
C SER A 86 -3.27 13.58 -11.27
N ILE A 87 -4.41 13.88 -10.63
CA ILE A 87 -5.21 15.09 -10.93
C ILE A 87 -4.42 16.37 -10.69
N ARG A 88 -3.74 16.48 -9.54
CA ARG A 88 -2.89 17.62 -9.19
C ARG A 88 -1.88 17.91 -10.31
N ARG A 89 -1.14 16.89 -10.75
CA ARG A 89 -0.14 17.02 -11.83
C ARG A 89 -0.78 17.45 -13.15
N ALA A 90 -1.95 16.91 -13.50
CA ALA A 90 -2.65 17.28 -14.72
C ALA A 90 -3.08 18.76 -14.71
N LEU A 91 -3.66 19.23 -13.60
CA LEU A 91 -4.04 20.64 -13.47
C LEU A 91 -2.83 21.57 -13.36
N ALA A 92 -1.77 21.16 -12.66
CA ALA A 92 -0.50 21.88 -12.62
C ALA A 92 0.00 22.12 -14.05
N ALA A 93 0.16 21.04 -14.83
CA ALA A 93 0.62 21.12 -16.21
C ALA A 93 -0.26 22.02 -17.09
N LYS A 94 -1.58 21.96 -16.93
CA LYS A 94 -2.52 22.80 -17.70
C LYS A 94 -2.33 24.30 -17.45
N TYR A 95 -2.14 24.69 -16.20
CA TYR A 95 -2.18 26.10 -15.79
C TYR A 95 -0.80 26.73 -15.59
N ASP A 96 0.28 25.96 -15.58
CA ASP A 96 1.63 26.42 -15.21
C ASP A 96 2.11 27.61 -16.06
N ALA A 97 1.82 27.61 -17.37
CA ALA A 97 2.25 28.70 -18.26
C ALA A 97 1.65 30.07 -17.88
N ALA A 98 0.44 30.10 -17.30
CA ALA A 98 -0.25 31.33 -16.89
C ALA A 98 -0.13 31.60 -15.39
N PHE A 99 -0.06 30.53 -14.58
CA PHE A 99 -0.03 30.57 -13.12
C PHE A 99 1.03 29.57 -12.62
N PRO A 100 2.33 29.90 -12.74
CA PRO A 100 3.40 28.95 -12.47
C PRO A 100 3.37 28.44 -11.02
N GLU A 101 3.54 27.13 -10.81
CA GLU A 101 3.65 26.60 -9.45
C GLU A 101 4.90 27.10 -8.71
N SER A 102 5.90 27.55 -9.47
CA SER A 102 7.17 28.11 -8.98
C SER A 102 7.04 29.54 -8.43
N ASP A 103 5.96 30.26 -8.71
CA ASP A 103 5.71 31.58 -8.12
C ASP A 103 5.22 31.44 -6.67
N THR A 104 6.17 31.48 -5.74
CA THR A 104 5.91 31.33 -4.30
C THR A 104 5.03 32.43 -3.72
N ALA A 105 5.09 33.65 -4.27
CA ALA A 105 4.24 34.75 -3.84
C ALA A 105 2.79 34.52 -4.27
N LEU A 106 2.57 34.06 -5.51
CA LEU A 106 1.26 33.67 -6.00
C LEU A 106 0.69 32.50 -5.20
N GLN A 107 1.47 31.45 -4.97
CA GLN A 107 1.07 30.29 -4.14
C GLN A 107 0.58 30.73 -2.77
N SER A 108 1.36 31.59 -2.08
CA SER A 108 1.01 32.10 -0.75
C SER A 108 -0.30 32.89 -0.75
N ARG A 109 -0.48 33.84 -1.69
CA ARG A 109 -1.75 34.60 -1.78
C ARG A 109 -2.96 33.71 -2.07
N CYS A 110 -2.78 32.68 -2.90
CA CYS A 110 -3.81 31.68 -3.18
C CYS A 110 -4.11 30.77 -1.99
N ALA A 111 -3.10 30.43 -1.18
CA ALA A 111 -3.28 29.69 0.05
C ALA A 111 -4.05 30.49 1.12
N ASP A 112 -3.79 31.79 1.19
CA ASP A 112 -4.48 32.73 2.10
C ASP A 112 -5.89 33.13 1.63
N GLY A 113 -6.31 32.69 0.44
CA GLY A 113 -7.62 33.03 -0.14
C GLY A 113 -7.76 34.49 -0.57
N LEU A 114 -6.64 35.18 -0.83
CA LEU A 114 -6.62 36.58 -1.29
C LEU A 114 -6.96 36.73 -2.78
N LEU A 115 -6.93 35.63 -3.52
CA LEU A 115 -7.25 35.57 -4.94
C LEU A 115 -8.39 34.59 -5.20
N PRO A 116 -9.21 34.85 -6.25
CA PRO A 116 -10.15 33.85 -6.72
C PRO A 116 -9.39 32.61 -7.24
N PRO A 117 -9.91 31.38 -7.06
CA PRO A 117 -9.25 30.15 -7.50
C PRO A 117 -8.89 30.10 -9.00
N GLU A 118 -9.64 30.83 -9.83
CA GLU A 118 -9.43 30.99 -11.28
C GLU A 118 -8.15 31.78 -11.63
N SER A 119 -7.55 32.44 -10.65
CA SER A 119 -6.29 33.17 -10.77
C SER A 119 -5.14 32.46 -10.07
N CYS A 120 -5.32 31.17 -9.72
CA CYS A 120 -4.35 30.40 -8.97
C CYS A 120 -3.71 29.25 -9.78
N PRO A 121 -2.52 28.79 -9.36
CA PRO A 121 -1.85 27.63 -9.94
C PRO A 121 -2.68 26.35 -9.89
N GLY A 122 -2.32 25.36 -10.71
CA GLY A 122 -3.08 24.13 -10.88
C GLY A 122 -3.26 23.29 -9.62
N ASN A 123 -2.23 23.15 -8.77
CA ASN A 123 -2.37 22.52 -7.45
C ASN A 123 -3.43 23.19 -6.57
N ARG A 124 -3.53 24.53 -6.60
CA ARG A 124 -4.50 25.28 -5.82
C ARG A 124 -5.92 25.05 -6.30
N ARG A 125 -6.11 24.99 -7.63
CA ARG A 125 -7.41 24.63 -8.22
C ARG A 125 -7.82 23.21 -7.84
N TRP A 126 -6.89 22.25 -7.89
CA TRP A 126 -7.15 20.88 -7.44
C TRP A 126 -7.62 20.84 -5.98
N ILE A 127 -6.91 21.49 -5.06
CA ILE A 127 -7.30 21.52 -3.64
C ILE A 127 -8.69 22.16 -3.45
N GLN A 128 -8.98 23.23 -4.20
CA GLN A 128 -10.29 23.85 -4.17
C GLN A 128 -11.40 22.88 -4.62
N LEU A 129 -11.17 22.11 -5.70
CA LEU A 129 -12.10 21.08 -6.16
C LEU A 129 -12.33 19.99 -5.10
N VAL A 130 -11.27 19.55 -4.42
CA VAL A 130 -11.39 18.58 -3.34
C VAL A 130 -12.26 19.13 -2.20
N LEU A 131 -12.03 20.36 -1.77
CA LEU A 131 -12.82 20.99 -0.70
C LEU A 131 -14.28 21.19 -1.08
N ASP A 132 -14.54 21.65 -2.31
CA ASP A 132 -15.89 21.79 -2.83
C ASP A 132 -16.62 20.46 -2.92
N SER A 133 -15.92 19.41 -3.34
CA SER A 133 -16.52 18.08 -3.46
C SER A 133 -17.06 17.58 -2.11
N PHE A 134 -16.44 17.95 -0.98
CA PHE A 134 -16.96 17.58 0.34
C PHE A 134 -18.36 18.15 0.63
N LEU A 135 -18.73 19.26 0.00
CA LEU A 135 -20.08 19.85 0.13
C LEU A 135 -21.10 19.13 -0.77
N LEU A 136 -20.65 18.41 -1.78
CA LEU A 136 -21.48 17.72 -2.77
C LEU A 136 -21.61 16.22 -2.49
N MET A 137 -20.67 15.63 -1.75
CA MET A 137 -20.68 14.21 -1.43
C MET A 137 -21.88 13.82 -0.55
N PRO A 138 -22.48 12.63 -0.79
CA PRO A 138 -23.46 12.07 0.12
C PRO A 138 -22.81 11.71 1.47
N THR A 139 -23.64 11.41 2.48
CA THR A 139 -23.15 10.80 3.72
C THR A 139 -22.58 9.41 3.42
N ALA A 140 -21.40 9.10 3.97
CA ALA A 140 -20.69 7.85 3.72
C ALA A 140 -20.43 7.58 2.22
N PRO A 141 -19.74 8.50 1.51
CA PRO A 141 -19.52 8.38 0.07
C PRO A 141 -18.55 7.24 -0.23
N SER A 142 -18.79 6.47 -1.30
CA SER A 142 -17.78 5.61 -1.91
C SER A 142 -16.69 6.43 -2.61
N MET A 143 -15.58 5.82 -3.03
CA MET A 143 -14.61 6.51 -3.89
C MET A 143 -15.22 6.95 -5.24
N ILE A 144 -16.21 6.23 -5.76
CA ILE A 144 -16.95 6.61 -6.98
C ILE A 144 -17.82 7.85 -6.74
N ASP A 145 -18.50 7.94 -5.60
CA ASP A 145 -19.24 9.15 -5.21
C ASP A 145 -18.29 10.35 -5.08
N ALA A 146 -17.11 10.14 -4.49
CA ALA A 146 -16.09 11.18 -4.34
C ALA A 146 -15.56 11.65 -5.71
N ARG A 147 -15.32 10.75 -6.67
CA ARG A 147 -15.00 11.10 -8.07
C ARG A 147 -16.08 11.99 -8.66
N ASN A 148 -17.33 11.54 -8.60
CA ASN A 148 -18.47 12.26 -9.19
C ASN A 148 -18.64 13.65 -8.55
N ALA A 149 -18.42 13.77 -7.23
CA ALA A 149 -18.47 15.04 -6.52
C ALA A 149 -17.36 16.01 -6.97
N ILE A 150 -16.14 15.53 -7.26
CA ILE A 150 -15.06 16.38 -7.81
C ILE A 150 -15.40 16.89 -9.22
N LEU A 151 -15.94 16.02 -10.08
CA LEU A 151 -16.37 16.40 -11.42
C LEU A 151 -17.52 17.42 -11.40
N ALA A 152 -18.47 17.25 -10.48
CA ALA A 152 -19.55 18.21 -10.26
C ALA A 152 -19.02 19.55 -9.70
N ALA A 153 -18.07 19.51 -8.76
CA ALA A 153 -17.43 20.71 -8.23
C ALA A 153 -16.75 21.53 -9.34
N ASP A 154 -16.10 20.88 -10.30
CA ASP A 154 -15.48 21.56 -11.44
C ASP A 154 -16.53 22.20 -12.37
N THR A 155 -17.65 21.52 -12.59
CA THR A 155 -18.77 22.09 -13.35
C THR A 155 -19.31 23.36 -12.69
N LEU A 156 -19.48 23.33 -11.36
CA LEU A 156 -20.05 24.44 -10.61
C LEU A 156 -19.08 25.61 -10.41
N ARG A 157 -17.80 25.32 -10.13
CA ARG A 157 -16.79 26.34 -9.84
C ARG A 157 -16.17 26.92 -11.11
N PHE A 158 -15.71 26.04 -12.01
CA PHE A 158 -14.91 26.44 -13.17
C PHE A 158 -15.68 26.29 -14.48
N GLY A 159 -17.00 26.11 -14.44
CA GLY A 159 -17.83 25.93 -15.64
C GLY A 159 -17.47 24.67 -16.44
N GLY A 160 -16.87 23.67 -15.79
CA GLY A 160 -16.43 22.43 -16.45
C GLY A 160 -15.10 22.56 -17.20
N ALA A 161 -14.35 23.64 -16.98
CA ALA A 161 -13.11 23.90 -17.70
C ALA A 161 -12.06 22.79 -17.55
N ASN A 162 -12.12 21.94 -16.51
CA ASN A 162 -11.12 20.91 -16.23
C ASN A 162 -11.61 19.48 -16.47
N GLN A 163 -12.79 19.29 -17.05
CA GLN A 163 -13.38 17.95 -17.21
C GLN A 163 -12.47 16.98 -17.98
N ALA A 164 -11.77 17.45 -19.03
CA ALA A 164 -10.88 16.60 -19.82
C ALA A 164 -9.71 16.05 -18.98
N GLU A 165 -9.04 16.91 -18.21
CA GLU A 165 -7.92 16.52 -17.35
C GLU A 165 -8.37 15.66 -16.18
N LEU A 166 -9.50 16.00 -15.56
CA LEU A 166 -10.08 15.23 -14.45
C LEU A 166 -10.45 13.83 -14.90
N TRP A 167 -11.23 13.69 -15.98
CA TRP A 167 -11.65 12.39 -16.49
C TRP A 167 -10.47 11.54 -16.93
N LEU A 168 -9.47 12.13 -17.59
CA LEU A 168 -8.27 11.40 -17.99
C LEU A 168 -7.50 10.88 -16.77
N ALA A 169 -7.26 11.72 -15.76
CA ALA A 169 -6.53 11.33 -14.56
C ALA A 169 -7.27 10.27 -13.72
N PHE A 170 -8.60 10.36 -13.63
CA PHE A 170 -9.44 9.32 -13.02
C PHE A 170 -9.36 8.01 -13.81
N ALA A 171 -9.56 8.07 -15.12
CA ALA A 171 -9.54 6.88 -15.98
C ALA A 171 -8.18 6.16 -15.93
N GLN A 172 -7.05 6.89 -15.93
CA GLN A 172 -5.72 6.30 -15.77
C GLN A 172 -5.51 5.57 -14.44
N ARG A 173 -6.36 5.81 -13.44
CA ARG A 173 -6.34 5.20 -12.11
C ARG A 173 -7.52 4.27 -11.86
N GLY A 174 -8.16 3.77 -12.92
CA GLY A 174 -9.26 2.80 -12.82
C GLY A 174 -10.60 3.41 -12.40
N PHE A 175 -10.70 4.74 -12.33
CA PHE A 175 -11.91 5.49 -11.96
C PHE A 175 -12.69 6.01 -13.19
N GLY A 176 -12.54 5.37 -14.35
CA GLY A 176 -13.16 5.73 -15.61
C GLY A 176 -14.68 5.71 -15.61
N GLN A 177 -15.30 6.11 -16.73
CA GLN A 177 -16.75 6.32 -16.83
C GLN A 177 -17.60 5.12 -16.36
N GLY A 178 -17.10 3.89 -16.56
CA GLY A 178 -17.79 2.65 -16.23
C GLY A 178 -17.44 2.06 -14.86
N ALA A 179 -16.54 2.69 -14.09
CA ALA A 179 -16.08 2.10 -12.83
C ALA A 179 -17.19 2.09 -11.78
N SER A 180 -17.30 0.98 -11.04
CA SER A 180 -18.37 0.76 -10.07
C SER A 180 -17.93 -0.18 -8.94
N SER A 181 -18.54 -0.03 -7.76
CA SER A 181 -18.41 -1.01 -6.67
C SER A 181 -19.43 -2.14 -6.83
N THR A 182 -19.02 -3.39 -6.59
CA THR A 182 -19.85 -4.60 -6.73
C THR A 182 -20.80 -4.82 -5.56
N ASN A 183 -20.49 -4.29 -4.37
CA ASN A 183 -21.31 -4.44 -3.17
C ASN A 183 -22.34 -3.31 -2.97
N GLY A 184 -22.51 -2.42 -3.97
CA GLY A 184 -23.50 -1.34 -4.00
C GLY A 184 -23.25 -0.17 -3.05
N LEU A 185 -22.70 -0.41 -1.86
CA LEU A 185 -22.36 0.63 -0.88
C LEU A 185 -20.91 1.11 -0.98
N GLY A 186 -20.03 0.34 -1.62
CA GLY A 186 -18.57 0.46 -1.53
C GLY A 186 -18.03 0.13 -0.13
N ARG A 187 -18.82 0.35 0.93
CA ARG A 187 -18.40 0.40 2.32
C ARG A 187 -19.20 -0.46 3.28
N ALA A 188 -18.51 -0.94 4.30
CA ALA A 188 -19.08 -1.55 5.50
C ALA A 188 -18.35 -1.00 6.73
N GLY A 189 -19.09 -0.53 7.74
CA GLY A 189 -18.49 -0.01 8.98
C GLY A 189 -17.62 1.25 8.81
N GLY A 190 -17.78 1.99 7.70
CA GLY A 190 -16.98 3.20 7.40
C GLY A 190 -15.64 2.93 6.71
N VAL A 191 -15.38 1.69 6.30
CA VAL A 191 -14.21 1.29 5.50
C VAL A 191 -14.69 0.88 4.11
N GLU A 192 -13.93 1.17 3.05
CA GLU A 192 -14.13 0.48 1.77
C GLU A 192 -14.06 -1.03 2.04
N SER A 193 -15.01 -1.78 1.53
CA SER A 193 -15.16 -3.21 1.84
C SER A 193 -15.36 -4.06 0.59
N ASP A 194 -15.38 -3.40 -0.56
CA ASP A 194 -15.39 -4.04 -1.85
C ASP A 194 -13.96 -4.42 -2.22
N THR A 195 -13.53 -5.63 -1.85
CA THR A 195 -12.23 -6.19 -2.28
C THR A 195 -12.25 -6.71 -3.71
N ASN A 196 -13.35 -6.49 -4.42
CA ASN A 196 -13.48 -6.85 -5.81
C ASN A 196 -14.20 -5.77 -6.62
N PRO A 197 -13.71 -4.51 -6.60
CA PRO A 197 -14.35 -3.43 -7.34
C PRO A 197 -14.20 -3.63 -8.85
N LEU A 198 -15.04 -2.97 -9.64
CA LEU A 198 -14.93 -3.00 -11.10
C LEU A 198 -14.19 -1.77 -11.59
N PRO A 199 -12.86 -1.86 -11.86
CA PRO A 199 -12.13 -0.77 -12.45
C PRO A 199 -12.55 -0.55 -13.91
N ASP A 200 -12.53 0.72 -14.32
CA ASP A 200 -12.69 1.11 -15.72
C ASP A 200 -11.61 2.11 -16.06
N PHE A 201 -10.92 1.89 -17.18
CA PHE A 201 -9.84 2.77 -17.60
C PHE A 201 -10.26 3.70 -18.75
N ARG A 202 -11.55 3.81 -19.07
CA ARG A 202 -12.06 4.68 -20.14
C ARG A 202 -12.33 6.09 -19.66
N SER A 203 -11.88 7.07 -20.45
CA SER A 203 -12.31 8.46 -20.33
C SER A 203 -13.48 8.73 -21.29
N PRO A 204 -14.56 9.41 -20.85
CA PRO A 204 -15.64 9.82 -21.75
C PRO A 204 -15.21 10.94 -22.72
N LEU A 205 -14.09 11.62 -22.43
CA LEU A 205 -13.63 12.80 -23.17
C LEU A 205 -12.30 12.57 -23.90
N THR A 206 -11.78 11.35 -23.88
CA THR A 206 -10.51 11.02 -24.53
C THR A 206 -10.63 9.67 -25.21
N ALA A 207 -10.29 9.60 -26.50
CA ALA A 207 -10.27 8.34 -27.23
C ALA A 207 -9.33 7.34 -26.54
N GLY A 208 -9.87 6.18 -26.17
CA GLY A 208 -9.11 5.10 -25.54
C GLY A 208 -8.43 4.20 -26.57
N ALA A 209 -7.63 3.27 -26.07
CA ALA A 209 -7.04 2.16 -26.78
C ALA A 209 -7.86 0.88 -26.52
N ASN A 210 -8.24 0.15 -27.57
CA ASN A 210 -8.99 -1.10 -27.44
C ASN A 210 -8.03 -2.30 -27.48
N VAL A 211 -7.60 -2.76 -26.31
CA VAL A 211 -6.51 -3.72 -26.17
C VAL A 211 -7.08 -5.13 -26.10
N THR A 212 -6.59 -6.02 -26.97
CA THR A 212 -6.91 -7.46 -26.93
C THR A 212 -5.77 -8.20 -26.26
N PHE A 213 -6.06 -9.05 -25.29
CA PHE A 213 -5.08 -9.91 -24.62
C PHE A 213 -5.17 -11.34 -25.15
N GLU A 214 -4.02 -11.94 -25.41
CA GLU A 214 -3.88 -13.36 -25.71
C GLU A 214 -2.82 -13.95 -24.77
N ALA A 215 -2.99 -15.21 -24.39
CA ALA A 215 -2.00 -15.91 -23.58
C ALA A 215 -1.72 -17.30 -24.13
N THR A 216 -0.43 -17.64 -24.22
CA THR A 216 0.04 -18.94 -24.73
C THR A 216 1.15 -19.50 -23.86
N GLY A 217 1.21 -20.82 -23.69
CA GLY A 217 2.35 -21.52 -23.10
C GLY A 217 3.49 -21.73 -24.10
N ALA A 218 4.60 -22.33 -23.65
CA ALA A 218 5.80 -22.58 -24.46
C ALA A 218 5.55 -23.38 -25.76
N ALA A 219 4.52 -24.24 -25.79
CA ALA A 219 4.13 -25.01 -26.96
C ALA A 219 3.06 -24.33 -27.85
N GLY A 220 2.73 -23.06 -27.58
CA GLY A 220 1.70 -22.29 -28.31
C GLY A 220 0.26 -22.62 -27.90
N ALA A 221 0.05 -23.52 -26.94
CA ALA A 221 -1.28 -23.80 -26.40
C ALA A 221 -1.84 -22.56 -25.68
N ALA A 222 -3.14 -22.29 -25.88
CA ALA A 222 -3.84 -21.21 -25.18
C ALA A 222 -3.82 -21.44 -23.66
N VAL A 223 -3.68 -20.36 -22.90
CA VAL A 223 -3.58 -20.38 -21.44
C VAL A 223 -4.68 -19.48 -20.87
N PRO A 224 -5.44 -19.91 -19.85
CA PRO A 224 -6.39 -19.07 -19.14
C PRO A 224 -5.63 -18.15 -18.18
N ALA A 225 -5.29 -16.95 -18.63
CA ALA A 225 -4.56 -15.97 -17.86
C ALA A 225 -5.49 -14.87 -17.34
N ARG A 226 -5.15 -14.29 -16.20
CA ARG A 226 -5.77 -13.07 -15.66
C ARG A 226 -4.82 -11.91 -15.79
N ILE A 227 -5.34 -10.73 -16.09
CA ILE A 227 -4.57 -9.51 -16.32
C ILE A 227 -5.00 -8.46 -15.31
N TYR A 228 -4.03 -7.85 -14.65
CA TYR A 228 -4.20 -6.85 -13.60
C TYR A 228 -3.43 -5.58 -13.99
N VAL A 229 -3.95 -4.42 -13.60
CA VAL A 229 -3.23 -3.15 -13.69
C VAL A 229 -2.53 -2.88 -12.38
N GLY A 230 -1.26 -2.54 -12.44
CA GLY A 230 -0.42 -2.31 -11.27
C GLY A 230 0.51 -3.48 -11.00
N HIS A 231 0.83 -3.70 -9.73
CA HIS A 231 1.91 -4.59 -9.29
C HIS A 231 1.44 -5.79 -8.46
N TYR A 232 0.15 -5.81 -8.12
CA TYR A 232 -0.49 -6.79 -7.26
C TYR A 232 -1.31 -7.77 -8.09
N GLU A 233 -1.38 -9.01 -7.63
CA GLU A 233 -2.33 -10.03 -8.09
C GLU A 233 -3.27 -10.44 -6.95
N GLY A 234 -2.71 -10.67 -5.76
CA GLY A 234 -3.50 -11.05 -4.60
C GLY A 234 -4.38 -9.89 -4.10
N ARG A 235 -5.69 -10.15 -3.99
CA ARG A 235 -6.71 -9.23 -3.45
C ARG A 235 -6.89 -7.95 -4.27
N VAL A 236 -6.79 -8.09 -5.58
CA VAL A 236 -7.08 -7.01 -6.54
C VAL A 236 -7.96 -7.55 -7.66
N SER A 237 -8.74 -6.67 -8.29
CA SER A 237 -9.63 -7.07 -9.39
C SER A 237 -8.89 -7.11 -10.72
N PRO A 238 -9.04 -8.17 -11.53
CA PRO A 238 -8.49 -8.21 -12.87
C PRO A 238 -9.28 -7.26 -13.80
N ILE A 239 -8.58 -6.73 -14.80
CA ILE A 239 -9.16 -5.88 -15.86
C ILE A 239 -9.50 -6.67 -17.12
N ALA A 240 -8.95 -7.86 -17.29
CA ALA A 240 -9.20 -8.77 -18.40
C ALA A 240 -8.81 -10.20 -18.02
N ASP A 241 -9.31 -11.17 -18.78
CA ASP A 241 -8.82 -12.56 -18.75
C ASP A 241 -8.78 -13.17 -20.16
N THR A 242 -8.09 -14.30 -20.31
CA THR A 242 -8.01 -15.04 -21.58
C THR A 242 -8.64 -16.43 -21.51
N ASP A 243 -9.48 -16.69 -20.52
CA ASP A 243 -10.16 -17.95 -20.34
C ASP A 243 -11.45 -17.99 -21.19
N PRO A 244 -11.54 -18.81 -22.24
CA PRO A 244 -12.75 -18.87 -23.06
C PRO A 244 -13.97 -19.42 -22.30
N ALA A 245 -13.79 -19.97 -21.09
CA ALA A 245 -14.88 -20.44 -20.24
C ALA A 245 -15.53 -19.31 -19.41
N THR A 246 -14.88 -18.14 -19.31
CA THR A 246 -15.46 -16.99 -18.65
C THR A 246 -16.27 -16.17 -19.65
N SER A 247 -17.13 -15.29 -19.15
CA SER A 247 -17.90 -14.37 -19.98
C SER A 247 -17.93 -13.02 -19.29
N ALA A 248 -17.76 -11.95 -20.07
CA ALA A 248 -17.90 -10.59 -19.57
C ALA A 248 -19.21 -10.46 -18.79
N PRO A 249 -19.18 -9.97 -17.54
CA PRO A 249 -20.40 -9.83 -16.77
C PRO A 249 -21.36 -8.84 -17.42
N SER A 250 -22.65 -9.19 -17.44
CA SER A 250 -23.70 -8.32 -17.96
C SER A 250 -23.93 -7.13 -17.01
N PRO A 251 -24.06 -5.89 -17.50
CA PRO A 251 -24.34 -4.73 -16.66
C PRO A 251 -25.66 -4.86 -15.85
N PRO A 252 -25.71 -4.41 -14.58
CA PRO A 252 -24.57 -3.96 -13.78
C PRO A 252 -23.71 -5.16 -13.41
N ALA A 253 -22.44 -5.12 -13.82
CA ALA A 253 -21.53 -6.22 -13.56
C ALA A 253 -21.37 -6.37 -12.04
N SER A 254 -21.56 -7.59 -11.55
CA SER A 254 -21.40 -7.96 -10.13
C SER A 254 -20.13 -8.79 -9.90
N SER A 255 -19.25 -8.85 -10.89
CA SER A 255 -18.03 -9.65 -10.91
C SER A 255 -16.99 -9.04 -11.84
N ASP A 256 -15.74 -9.50 -11.71
CA ASP A 256 -14.52 -9.17 -12.46
C ASP A 256 -14.75 -8.89 -13.96
N ASN A 257 -13.94 -8.03 -14.59
CA ASN A 257 -13.98 -7.88 -16.04
C ASN A 257 -13.34 -9.10 -16.72
N LEU A 258 -14.18 -10.08 -17.08
CA LEU A 258 -13.82 -11.37 -17.65
C LEU A 258 -13.85 -11.38 -19.20
N ASP A 259 -13.37 -10.31 -19.83
CA ASP A 259 -13.23 -10.20 -21.28
C ASP A 259 -11.74 -10.20 -21.66
N THR A 260 -11.43 -10.78 -22.82
CA THR A 260 -10.12 -10.68 -23.49
C THR A 260 -9.80 -9.26 -23.94
N VAL A 261 -10.82 -8.40 -24.06
CA VAL A 261 -10.68 -7.01 -24.49
C VAL A 261 -10.88 -6.06 -23.33
N ALA A 262 -9.94 -5.15 -23.13
CA ALA A 262 -10.09 -4.03 -22.21
C ALA A 262 -9.73 -2.70 -22.88
N ASN A 263 -10.41 -1.64 -22.45
CA ASN A 263 -10.19 -0.31 -23.00
C ASN A 263 -9.47 0.59 -22.02
N PHE A 264 -8.40 1.23 -22.48
CA PHE A 264 -7.51 2.07 -21.68
C PHE A 264 -7.49 3.50 -22.20
N ALA A 265 -7.56 4.46 -21.29
CA ALA A 265 -7.16 5.82 -21.60
C ALA A 265 -5.69 5.85 -22.07
N PRO A 266 -5.28 6.84 -22.88
CA PRO A 266 -3.88 6.96 -23.28
C PRO A 266 -2.99 7.11 -22.05
N GLY A 267 -1.88 6.38 -22.01
CA GLY A 267 -1.01 6.37 -20.83
C GLY A 267 -0.04 5.20 -20.82
N THR A 268 0.83 5.18 -19.81
CA THR A 268 1.77 4.08 -19.55
C THR A 268 1.31 3.32 -18.32
N TYR A 269 1.15 2.02 -18.46
CA TYR A 269 0.60 1.12 -17.45
C TYR A 269 1.60 0.02 -17.15
N ASP A 270 1.79 -0.25 -15.85
CA ASP A 270 2.38 -1.49 -15.39
C ASP A 270 1.28 -2.52 -15.26
N LEU A 271 1.55 -3.74 -15.70
CA LEU A 271 0.60 -4.83 -15.79
C LEU A 271 1.21 -6.09 -15.19
N VAL A 272 0.37 -6.89 -14.56
CA VAL A 272 0.69 -8.25 -14.10
C VAL A 272 -0.25 -9.20 -14.84
N ALA A 273 0.30 -10.24 -15.45
CA ALA A 273 -0.46 -11.38 -15.94
C ALA A 273 -0.10 -12.62 -15.15
N THR A 274 -1.11 -13.41 -14.76
CA THR A 274 -0.92 -14.69 -14.06
C THR A 274 -1.71 -15.79 -14.71
N ALA A 275 -1.20 -17.01 -14.63
CA ALA A 275 -1.93 -18.20 -15.05
C ALA A 275 -1.52 -19.42 -14.24
N PRO A 276 -2.46 -20.33 -13.89
CA PRO A 276 -2.14 -21.59 -13.22
C PRO A 276 -1.10 -22.38 -14.01
N GLY A 277 0.00 -22.74 -13.36
CA GLY A 277 1.09 -23.51 -13.95
C GLY A 277 2.19 -22.69 -14.62
N TYR A 278 2.04 -21.37 -14.65
CA TYR A 278 2.95 -20.47 -15.35
C TYR A 278 3.42 -19.30 -14.48
N GLY A 279 2.75 -19.05 -13.35
CA GLY A 279 3.14 -18.01 -12.40
C GLY A 279 2.92 -16.59 -12.93
N HIS A 280 3.73 -15.65 -12.43
CA HIS A 280 3.53 -14.21 -12.68
C HIS A 280 4.44 -13.67 -13.80
N VAL A 281 3.87 -12.79 -14.62
CA VAL A 281 4.56 -12.04 -15.67
C VAL A 281 4.25 -10.56 -15.50
N ARG A 282 5.28 -9.75 -15.19
CA ARG A 282 5.16 -8.28 -15.11
C ARG A 282 5.66 -7.63 -16.39
N PHE A 283 4.91 -6.68 -16.91
CA PHE A 283 5.29 -5.95 -18.11
C PHE A 283 4.71 -4.54 -18.11
N ARG A 284 5.35 -3.66 -18.87
CA ARG A 284 4.90 -2.28 -19.06
C ARG A 284 4.41 -2.10 -20.48
N GLN A 285 3.29 -1.40 -20.62
CA GLN A 285 2.76 -1.03 -21.93
C GLN A 285 2.34 0.43 -21.96
N THR A 286 2.67 1.10 -23.05
CA THR A 286 2.13 2.44 -23.37
C THR A 286 1.03 2.28 -24.40
N PHE A 287 -0.13 2.85 -24.11
CA PHE A 287 -1.28 2.89 -24.98
C PHE A 287 -1.48 4.30 -25.53
N THR A 288 -1.70 4.39 -26.84
CA THR A 288 -1.98 5.66 -27.53
C THR A 288 -3.46 5.76 -27.88
N ALA A 289 -3.97 6.99 -27.95
CA ALA A 289 -5.37 7.26 -28.26
C ALA A 289 -5.80 6.63 -29.58
N GLY A 290 -6.91 5.90 -29.59
CA GLY A 290 -7.47 5.25 -30.78
C GLY A 290 -6.72 4.02 -31.28
N SER A 291 -5.68 3.56 -30.59
CA SER A 291 -4.99 2.31 -30.94
C SER A 291 -5.84 1.08 -30.60
N ALA A 292 -5.57 -0.04 -31.27
CA ALA A 292 -6.21 -1.32 -30.97
C ALA A 292 -5.20 -2.47 -31.00
N PRO A 293 -4.20 -2.49 -30.09
CA PRO A 293 -3.15 -3.49 -30.12
C PRO A 293 -3.66 -4.85 -29.60
N THR A 294 -3.11 -5.93 -30.15
CA THR A 294 -3.14 -7.26 -29.52
C THR A 294 -1.84 -7.47 -28.75
N LEU A 295 -1.95 -7.85 -27.48
CA LEU A 295 -0.84 -8.20 -26.59
C LEU A 295 -0.85 -9.70 -26.36
N THR A 296 0.11 -10.42 -26.95
CA THR A 296 0.27 -11.86 -26.75
C THR A 296 1.30 -12.12 -25.67
N ILE A 297 0.86 -12.65 -24.53
CA ILE A 297 1.67 -13.06 -23.39
C ILE A 297 2.10 -14.51 -23.60
N ARG A 298 3.39 -14.73 -23.78
CA ARG A 298 3.99 -16.07 -23.91
C ARG A 298 4.59 -16.47 -22.58
N PHE A 299 3.90 -17.34 -21.87
CA PHE A 299 4.31 -17.82 -20.56
C PHE A 299 5.38 -18.91 -20.64
N ALA A 300 6.44 -18.75 -19.86
CA ALA A 300 7.32 -19.84 -19.48
C ALA A 300 6.64 -20.74 -18.44
N THR A 301 6.89 -22.04 -18.49
CA THR A 301 6.39 -22.98 -17.48
C THR A 301 7.00 -22.70 -16.12
N ASN A 302 6.16 -22.56 -15.09
CA ASN A 302 6.61 -22.56 -13.70
C ASN A 302 6.77 -24.02 -13.24
N TRP A 303 8.00 -24.52 -13.23
CA TRP A 303 8.29 -25.91 -12.82
C TRP A 303 8.04 -26.17 -11.34
N ALA A 304 7.96 -25.13 -10.52
CA ALA A 304 7.62 -25.27 -9.11
C ALA A 304 6.10 -25.33 -8.87
N SER A 305 5.25 -25.06 -9.88
CA SER A 305 3.81 -24.95 -9.70
C SER A 305 3.13 -26.29 -9.41
N ALA A 306 2.28 -26.31 -8.38
CA ALA A 306 1.37 -27.42 -8.09
C ALA A 306 0.36 -27.67 -9.22
N SER A 307 0.03 -26.64 -10.01
CA SER A 307 -0.85 -26.78 -11.18
C SER A 307 -0.17 -27.52 -12.35
N GLN A 308 1.16 -27.60 -12.35
CA GLN A 308 1.94 -28.46 -13.26
C GLN A 308 2.28 -29.84 -12.66
N GLY A 309 1.82 -30.10 -11.44
CA GLY A 309 2.08 -31.36 -10.73
C GLY A 309 3.31 -31.36 -9.84
N ALA A 310 3.95 -30.21 -9.58
CA ALA A 310 4.97 -30.11 -8.55
C ALA A 310 4.38 -30.39 -7.16
N THR A 311 5.20 -30.87 -6.24
CA THR A 311 4.79 -31.12 -4.85
C THR A 311 5.75 -30.45 -3.87
N ALA A 312 5.27 -30.13 -2.67
CA ALA A 312 6.07 -29.47 -1.63
C ALA A 312 6.01 -30.25 -0.31
N GLU A 313 7.17 -30.41 0.33
CA GLU A 313 7.36 -31.05 1.64
C GLU A 313 8.35 -30.26 2.53
N GLY A 314 8.33 -30.49 3.84
CA GLY A 314 9.26 -29.87 4.78
C GLY A 314 8.57 -29.25 5.98
N ASP A 315 9.16 -28.17 6.51
CA ASP A 315 8.62 -27.44 7.64
C ASP A 315 7.31 -26.76 7.26
N ALA A 316 6.23 -27.07 7.99
CA ALA A 316 4.98 -26.34 7.89
C ALA A 316 4.22 -26.37 9.21
N THR A 317 3.65 -25.24 9.59
CA THR A 317 2.78 -25.16 10.77
C THR A 317 1.32 -25.07 10.33
N PRO A 318 0.48 -26.08 10.67
CA PRO A 318 -0.95 -26.01 10.44
C PRO A 318 -1.57 -24.74 11.01
N VAL A 319 -2.66 -24.31 10.40
CA VAL A 319 -3.38 -23.11 10.78
C VAL A 319 -4.56 -23.54 11.61
N ILE A 320 -4.62 -23.06 12.85
CA ILE A 320 -5.63 -23.45 13.82
C ILE A 320 -6.36 -22.19 14.26
N SER A 321 -7.69 -22.20 14.14
CA SER A 321 -8.52 -21.11 14.63
C SER A 321 -8.65 -21.19 16.15
N ALA A 322 -8.44 -20.06 16.83
CA ALA A 322 -8.55 -19.98 18.29
C ALA A 322 -9.99 -19.68 18.77
N SER A 323 -10.92 -19.28 17.90
CA SER A 323 -12.24 -18.78 18.32
C SER A 323 -13.44 -19.08 17.40
N SER A 324 -13.29 -19.76 16.27
CA SER A 324 -14.47 -20.21 15.51
C SER A 324 -14.85 -21.63 15.93
N VAL A 325 -15.94 -21.75 16.69
CA VAL A 325 -16.48 -23.00 17.25
C VAL A 325 -16.41 -24.16 16.23
N PRO A 326 -15.72 -25.27 16.56
CA PRO A 326 -15.00 -25.53 17.80
C PRO A 326 -13.58 -24.94 17.78
N THR A 327 -13.20 -24.26 18.88
CA THR A 327 -11.81 -23.89 19.20
C THR A 327 -10.85 -25.05 18.93
N GLY A 328 -9.76 -24.79 18.20
CA GLY A 328 -8.82 -25.84 17.81
C GLY A 328 -9.11 -26.48 16.45
N ALA A 329 -10.09 -25.96 15.69
CA ALA A 329 -10.33 -26.41 14.32
C ALA A 329 -9.11 -26.10 13.44
N VAL A 330 -8.63 -27.12 12.73
CA VAL A 330 -7.64 -26.99 11.67
C VAL A 330 -8.33 -26.29 10.49
N VAL A 331 -7.90 -25.06 10.21
CA VAL A 331 -8.38 -24.23 9.09
C VAL A 331 -7.60 -24.58 7.82
N LEU A 332 -6.29 -24.74 7.95
CA LEU A 332 -5.41 -25.29 6.92
C LEU A 332 -4.49 -26.34 7.52
N THR A 333 -4.46 -27.52 6.89
CA THR A 333 -3.52 -28.59 7.20
C THR A 333 -2.09 -28.20 6.82
N ALA A 334 -1.09 -28.90 7.37
CA ALA A 334 0.31 -28.70 6.97
C ALA A 334 0.51 -28.86 5.45
N ALA A 335 -0.18 -29.83 4.83
CA ALA A 335 -0.11 -30.05 3.39
C ALA A 335 -0.67 -28.88 2.58
N GLN A 336 -1.78 -28.29 3.02
CA GLN A 336 -2.32 -27.07 2.39
C GLN A 336 -1.36 -25.88 2.56
N VAL A 337 -0.77 -25.72 3.76
CA VAL A 337 0.23 -24.67 4.01
C VAL A 337 1.48 -24.84 3.13
N LEU A 338 1.93 -26.07 2.89
CA LEU A 338 3.02 -26.35 1.94
C LEU A 338 2.62 -26.02 0.50
N ARG A 339 1.41 -26.42 0.09
CA ARG A 339 0.87 -26.15 -1.24
C ARG A 339 0.76 -24.66 -1.54
N ASN A 340 0.42 -23.84 -0.55
CA ASN A 340 0.35 -22.39 -0.68
C ASN A 340 1.69 -21.71 -1.01
N LEU A 341 2.84 -22.41 -0.98
CA LEU A 341 4.10 -21.84 -1.46
C LEU A 341 4.22 -21.92 -2.99
N ILE A 342 3.40 -22.75 -3.65
CA ILE A 342 3.58 -23.16 -5.04
C ILE A 342 2.25 -23.18 -5.82
N ASP A 343 1.30 -22.35 -5.42
CA ASP A 343 -0.06 -22.33 -5.98
C ASP A 343 -0.28 -21.21 -7.01
N ASP A 344 0.80 -20.53 -7.43
CA ASP A 344 0.82 -19.47 -8.45
C ASP A 344 0.14 -18.15 -8.02
N THR A 345 -0.09 -17.91 -6.72
CA THR A 345 -0.77 -16.68 -6.23
C THR A 345 -0.02 -16.00 -5.08
N GLU A 346 -0.20 -14.68 -4.92
CA GLU A 346 0.24 -13.95 -3.72
C GLU A 346 -0.85 -13.83 -2.63
N ALA A 347 -2.02 -14.43 -2.86
CA ALA A 347 -3.17 -14.33 -1.96
C ALA A 347 -3.10 -15.31 -0.77
N THR A 348 -2.30 -16.37 -0.87
CA THR A 348 -2.11 -17.40 0.14
C THR A 348 -0.67 -17.38 0.67
N ASN A 349 -0.43 -18.08 1.77
CA ASN A 349 0.89 -18.13 2.38
C ASN A 349 1.26 -19.53 2.87
N TRP A 350 2.51 -19.90 2.65
CA TRP A 350 3.21 -20.86 3.49
C TRP A 350 3.62 -20.22 4.82
N GLN A 351 3.63 -21.03 5.88
CA GLN A 351 4.19 -20.63 7.18
C GLN A 351 4.91 -21.78 7.88
N SER A 352 5.93 -21.40 8.65
CA SER A 352 6.54 -22.25 9.65
C SER A 352 6.73 -21.48 10.95
N ALA A 353 6.42 -22.11 12.08
CA ALA A 353 6.77 -21.61 13.39
C ALA A 353 8.29 -21.54 13.56
N ALA A 354 8.79 -20.70 14.45
CA ALA A 354 10.19 -20.67 14.87
C ALA A 354 10.55 -21.94 15.67
N THR A 355 11.81 -22.33 15.68
CA THR A 355 12.35 -23.22 16.73
C THR A 355 12.83 -22.37 17.91
N VAL A 356 12.95 -22.97 19.09
CA VAL A 356 13.56 -22.31 20.24
C VAL A 356 14.91 -22.98 20.51
N VAL A 357 15.98 -22.20 20.44
CA VAL A 357 17.35 -22.63 20.73
C VAL A 357 17.87 -21.78 21.88
N ASP A 358 18.26 -22.42 22.99
CA ASP A 358 18.75 -21.74 24.20
C ASP A 358 17.84 -20.60 24.69
N GLY A 359 16.52 -20.80 24.60
CA GLY A 359 15.51 -19.82 25.02
C GLY A 359 15.23 -18.70 24.01
N THR A 360 15.91 -18.68 22.86
CA THR A 360 15.73 -17.70 21.79
C THR A 360 14.97 -18.31 20.62
N ALA A 361 13.91 -17.64 20.15
CA ALA A 361 13.17 -18.08 18.96
C ALA A 361 13.97 -17.76 17.69
N THR A 362 14.11 -18.73 16.79
CA THR A 362 14.75 -18.54 15.48
C THR A 362 13.95 -19.20 14.36
N VAL A 363 13.91 -18.52 13.23
CA VAL A 363 13.33 -19.03 11.97
C VAL A 363 14.42 -19.48 10.98
N ASP A 364 15.69 -19.27 11.31
CA ASP A 364 16.81 -19.71 10.48
C ASP A 364 16.81 -21.23 10.35
N GLY A 365 17.00 -21.71 9.11
CA GLY A 365 17.00 -23.12 8.76
C GLY A 365 15.63 -23.73 8.49
N ARG A 366 14.53 -22.99 8.71
CA ARG A 366 13.19 -23.45 8.26
C ARG A 366 13.19 -23.61 6.75
N GLN A 367 12.63 -24.71 6.26
CA GLN A 367 12.81 -25.07 4.85
C GLN A 367 11.62 -25.80 4.24
N VAL A 368 11.43 -25.56 2.93
CA VAL A 368 10.50 -26.31 2.08
C VAL A 368 11.26 -26.84 0.88
N THR A 369 11.09 -28.13 0.60
CA THR A 369 11.58 -28.81 -0.60
C THR A 369 10.43 -28.96 -1.58
N VAL A 370 10.64 -28.51 -2.81
CA VAL A 370 9.73 -28.64 -3.94
C VAL A 370 10.30 -29.68 -4.90
N ASP A 371 9.56 -30.76 -5.10
CA ASP A 371 9.77 -31.68 -6.23
C ASP A 371 9.18 -31.04 -7.48
N LEU A 372 10.04 -30.73 -8.45
CA LEU A 372 9.67 -29.99 -9.63
C LEU A 372 8.77 -30.83 -10.54
N ALA A 373 7.90 -30.17 -11.30
CA ALA A 373 6.96 -30.83 -12.18
C ALA A 373 7.64 -31.73 -13.24
N GLY A 374 7.24 -33.00 -13.21
CA GLY A 374 7.71 -34.08 -14.10
C GLY A 374 9.02 -34.74 -13.66
N ASP A 375 9.33 -35.91 -14.21
CA ASP A 375 10.41 -36.76 -13.69
C ASP A 375 11.83 -36.39 -14.18
N ALA A 376 11.92 -35.50 -15.18
CA ALA A 376 13.19 -35.13 -15.80
C ALA A 376 13.83 -33.91 -15.09
N PRO A 377 15.16 -33.92 -14.86
CA PRO A 377 15.85 -32.75 -14.35
C PRO A 377 15.63 -31.51 -15.23
N ARG A 378 15.43 -30.36 -14.60
CA ARG A 378 15.23 -29.06 -15.24
C ARG A 378 16.47 -28.19 -15.06
N ALA A 379 16.91 -27.52 -16.12
CA ALA A 379 17.90 -26.46 -16.01
C ALA A 379 17.20 -25.18 -15.52
N ILE A 380 17.31 -24.87 -14.23
CA ILE A 380 16.69 -23.69 -13.63
C ILE A 380 17.69 -22.53 -13.65
N GLU A 381 17.30 -21.40 -14.23
CA GLU A 381 18.13 -20.19 -14.34
C GLU A 381 17.54 -19.00 -13.56
N ARG A 382 16.26 -19.10 -13.19
CA ARG A 382 15.54 -18.04 -12.48
C ARG A 382 14.54 -18.64 -11.52
N VAL A 383 14.46 -18.05 -10.33
CA VAL A 383 13.30 -18.23 -9.44
C VAL A 383 12.59 -16.91 -9.21
N ASN A 384 11.30 -16.96 -8.90
CA ASN A 384 10.63 -15.84 -8.27
C ASN A 384 10.24 -16.21 -6.84
N VAL A 385 10.35 -15.29 -5.89
CA VAL A 385 9.95 -15.51 -4.49
C VAL A 385 9.12 -14.33 -4.01
N SER A 386 8.00 -14.60 -3.33
CA SER A 386 7.17 -13.57 -2.68
C SER A 386 7.20 -13.72 -1.17
N ALA A 387 7.37 -12.60 -0.49
CA ALA A 387 7.23 -12.47 0.95
C ALA A 387 5.90 -11.79 1.34
N MET A 388 4.97 -11.63 0.39
CA MET A 388 3.68 -11.00 0.63
C MET A 388 2.95 -11.77 1.71
N ILE A 389 2.15 -11.07 2.52
CA ILE A 389 1.32 -11.72 3.53
C ILE A 389 -0.13 -11.31 3.38
N GLY A 390 -1.02 -12.27 3.58
CA GLY A 390 -2.45 -12.06 3.65
C GLY A 390 -2.87 -11.39 4.97
N PRO A 391 -4.06 -10.77 5.04
CA PRO A 391 -4.55 -10.17 6.27
C PRO A 391 -5.05 -11.22 7.26
N VAL A 392 -5.49 -12.35 6.72
CA VAL A 392 -5.99 -13.51 7.43
C VAL A 392 -5.32 -14.73 6.83
N PHE A 393 -4.96 -15.69 7.67
CA PHE A 393 -4.36 -16.96 7.24
C PHE A 393 -5.39 -17.98 6.70
N ASP A 394 -6.57 -17.49 6.32
CA ASP A 394 -7.64 -18.23 5.65
C ASP A 394 -8.23 -17.34 4.55
N PRO A 395 -8.03 -17.66 3.27
CA PRO A 395 -8.56 -16.87 2.17
C PRO A 395 -10.10 -16.88 2.13
N ASN A 396 -10.76 -17.85 2.78
CA ASN A 396 -12.22 -17.93 2.87
C ASN A 396 -12.78 -17.22 4.11
N ALA A 397 -11.92 -16.78 5.04
CA ALA A 397 -12.36 -16.04 6.20
C ALA A 397 -12.83 -14.65 5.78
N ARG A 398 -14.15 -14.43 5.90
CA ARG A 398 -14.75 -13.10 5.76
C ARG A 398 -14.10 -12.11 6.73
N PRO A 399 -14.14 -10.79 6.45
CA PRO A 399 -13.53 -9.74 7.27
C PRO A 399 -14.24 -9.61 8.62
N VAL A 400 -13.95 -10.55 9.51
CA VAL A 400 -14.33 -10.58 10.92
C VAL A 400 -13.00 -10.56 11.68
N PRO A 401 -12.91 -9.93 12.87
CA PRO A 401 -11.73 -10.06 13.71
C PRO A 401 -11.53 -11.52 14.10
N THR A 402 -10.69 -12.23 13.35
CA THR A 402 -10.27 -13.60 13.64
C THR A 402 -8.90 -13.55 14.31
N ASP A 403 -8.59 -14.55 15.12
CA ASP A 403 -7.25 -14.80 15.65
C ASP A 403 -6.23 -15.25 14.59
N LEU A 404 -6.65 -15.33 13.32
CA LEU A 404 -5.84 -15.70 12.17
C LEU A 404 -5.12 -14.51 11.51
N GLY A 405 -5.13 -13.34 12.16
CA GLY A 405 -4.48 -12.13 11.68
C GLY A 405 -2.95 -12.31 11.55
N GLN A 406 -2.39 -11.86 10.44
CA GLN A 406 -0.96 -12.01 10.17
C GLN A 406 -0.14 -10.79 10.58
N ASN A 407 1.07 -11.02 11.08
CA ASN A 407 2.00 -9.96 11.41
C ASN A 407 3.05 -9.78 10.29
N ARG A 408 3.12 -8.58 9.71
CA ARG A 408 4.09 -8.17 8.66
C ARG A 408 5.56 -8.44 9.00
N PHE A 409 5.92 -8.48 10.28
CA PHE A 409 7.29 -8.77 10.71
C PHE A 409 7.69 -10.25 10.53
N THR A 410 6.73 -11.12 10.20
CA THR A 410 6.96 -12.55 9.92
C THR A 410 7.24 -12.84 8.45
N ALA A 411 7.08 -11.84 7.56
CA ALA A 411 7.40 -12.00 6.14
C ALA A 411 8.87 -12.41 5.96
N LEU A 412 9.15 -13.27 4.98
CA LEU A 412 10.48 -13.66 4.58
C LEU A 412 11.33 -12.42 4.27
N ARG A 413 12.60 -12.44 4.68
CA ARG A 413 13.56 -11.36 4.41
C ARG A 413 14.78 -11.84 3.64
N GLN A 414 15.38 -12.96 4.08
CA GLN A 414 16.52 -13.59 3.42
C GLN A 414 16.32 -15.11 3.32
N PHE A 415 16.79 -15.69 2.22
CA PHE A 415 16.75 -17.12 1.98
C PHE A 415 17.99 -17.61 1.24
N GLU A 416 18.16 -18.92 1.23
CA GLU A 416 19.03 -19.65 0.31
C GLU A 416 18.19 -20.58 -0.56
N LEU A 417 18.72 -20.93 -1.73
CA LEU A 417 18.22 -22.03 -2.54
C LEU A 417 19.24 -23.14 -2.57
N TRP A 418 18.74 -24.34 -2.36
CA TRP A 418 19.49 -25.58 -2.45
C TRP A 418 18.85 -26.45 -3.52
N ALA A 419 19.66 -27.20 -4.25
CA ALA A 419 19.18 -28.07 -5.31
C ALA A 419 19.66 -29.51 -5.10
N CYS A 420 18.81 -30.44 -5.50
CA CYS A 420 19.14 -31.85 -5.64
C CYS A 420 18.75 -32.30 -7.05
N ASN A 421 19.58 -33.17 -7.64
CA ASN A 421 19.27 -33.85 -8.87
C ASN A 421 19.20 -35.35 -8.58
N ALA A 422 17.99 -35.91 -8.59
CA ALA A 422 17.72 -37.31 -8.29
C ALA A 422 18.42 -38.29 -9.25
N THR A 423 18.96 -37.82 -10.37
CA THR A 423 19.68 -38.65 -11.35
C THR A 423 21.21 -38.60 -11.21
N ALA A 424 21.79 -37.69 -10.42
CA ALA A 424 23.24 -37.42 -10.37
C ALA A 424 23.98 -38.08 -9.19
N THR A 425 24.52 -39.29 -9.34
CA THR A 425 25.22 -40.06 -8.27
C THR A 425 26.13 -39.17 -7.39
N ALA A 426 25.93 -39.18 -6.06
CA ALA A 426 26.85 -38.50 -5.15
C ALA A 426 28.23 -39.18 -5.24
N ASN A 427 29.28 -38.39 -5.53
CA ASN A 427 30.67 -38.86 -5.70
C ASN A 427 31.08 -39.92 -4.65
N GLY A 428 31.21 -41.19 -5.06
CA GLY A 428 31.94 -42.20 -4.27
C GLY A 428 31.49 -43.67 -4.27
N GLY A 429 30.65 -44.18 -5.17
CA GLY A 429 30.47 -45.64 -5.27
C GLY A 429 29.38 -46.11 -6.25
N GLU A 430 29.65 -47.20 -6.95
CA GLU A 430 28.68 -47.91 -7.80
C GLU A 430 27.40 -48.23 -6.99
N GLY A 431 26.24 -47.80 -7.49
CA GLY A 431 24.92 -48.26 -7.02
C GLY A 431 24.04 -47.28 -6.24
N HIS A 432 24.46 -46.03 -5.98
CA HIS A 432 23.62 -45.07 -5.23
C HIS A 432 23.02 -43.98 -6.11
N VAL A 433 21.74 -44.16 -6.49
CA VAL A 433 20.88 -43.09 -7.01
C VAL A 433 20.75 -42.00 -5.94
N PRO A 434 20.90 -40.70 -6.27
CA PRO A 434 20.64 -39.63 -5.31
C PRO A 434 19.19 -39.69 -4.91
N VAL A 435 18.97 -40.08 -3.66
CA VAL A 435 17.65 -39.97 -3.07
C VAL A 435 17.57 -38.55 -2.52
N CYS A 436 16.83 -37.69 -3.21
CA CYS A 436 16.55 -36.31 -2.78
C CYS A 436 15.71 -36.25 -1.49
N SER A 437 15.50 -37.39 -0.82
CA SER A 437 15.01 -37.50 0.56
C SER A 437 16.08 -37.23 1.62
N ARG A 438 17.37 -37.15 1.25
CA ARG A 438 18.48 -36.99 2.20
C ARG A 438 19.11 -35.60 2.12
N ASN A 439 19.38 -34.99 3.27
CA ASN A 439 19.92 -33.62 3.36
C ASN A 439 21.30 -33.50 2.71
N GLU A 440 22.15 -34.52 2.80
CA GLU A 440 23.49 -34.51 2.20
C GLU A 440 23.49 -34.49 0.66
N SER A 441 22.36 -34.82 0.02
CA SER A 441 22.17 -34.78 -1.44
C SER A 441 21.99 -33.35 -1.97
N TYR A 442 21.66 -32.38 -1.09
CA TYR A 442 21.42 -31.01 -1.50
C TYR A 442 22.70 -30.20 -1.52
N ARG A 443 22.81 -29.31 -2.50
CA ARG A 443 23.88 -28.31 -2.60
C ARG A 443 23.26 -26.93 -2.71
N ARG A 444 23.80 -25.98 -1.94
CA ARG A 444 23.39 -24.58 -2.06
C ARG A 444 23.82 -24.04 -3.43
N VAL A 445 22.88 -23.47 -4.15
CA VAL A 445 23.10 -22.90 -5.49
C VAL A 445 22.93 -21.38 -5.50
N TYR A 446 22.25 -20.82 -4.51
CA TYR A 446 22.04 -19.38 -4.39
C TYR A 446 21.86 -18.96 -2.94
N THR A 447 22.30 -17.73 -2.62
CA THR A 447 22.03 -17.03 -1.36
C THR A 447 21.51 -15.64 -1.71
N SER A 448 20.33 -15.29 -1.22
CA SER A 448 19.79 -13.94 -1.42
C SER A 448 20.57 -12.93 -0.58
N ALA A 449 20.52 -11.66 -0.98
CA ALA A 449 20.93 -10.55 -0.11
C ALA A 449 20.13 -10.58 1.20
N ALA A 450 20.72 -10.04 2.28
CA ALA A 450 20.12 -10.01 3.61
C ALA A 450 18.82 -9.18 3.68
N ASP A 451 18.60 -8.32 2.70
CA ASP A 451 17.46 -7.44 2.53
C ASP A 451 16.74 -7.70 1.20
N ALA A 452 16.76 -8.94 0.70
CA ALA A 452 16.06 -9.32 -0.54
C ALA A 452 14.62 -8.78 -0.60
N PHE A 453 13.96 -8.68 0.56
CA PHE A 453 12.75 -7.88 0.79
C PHE A 453 13.07 -6.71 1.76
N PRO A 454 13.31 -5.48 1.25
CA PRO A 454 13.87 -4.36 2.01
C PRO A 454 12.82 -3.63 2.86
N GLY A 455 12.38 -4.25 3.96
CA GLY A 455 11.56 -3.58 4.97
C GLY A 455 12.36 -2.53 5.76
N ASP A 456 11.79 -1.34 5.93
CA ASP A 456 12.35 -0.18 6.62
C ASP A 456 11.39 0.38 7.70
N PRO A 457 11.88 1.19 8.67
CA PRO A 457 11.04 1.79 9.69
C PRO A 457 9.91 2.64 9.11
N PRO A 458 8.76 2.73 9.77
CA PRO A 458 8.45 2.11 11.06
C PRO A 458 8.00 0.64 10.94
N ARG A 459 7.83 0.13 9.71
CA ARG A 459 7.33 -1.22 9.43
C ARG A 459 7.56 -1.64 7.98
N PRO A 460 7.71 -2.95 7.68
CA PRO A 460 7.62 -3.48 6.33
C PRO A 460 6.28 -3.11 5.68
N VAL A 461 6.28 -2.82 4.38
CA VAL A 461 5.10 -2.40 3.60
C VAL A 461 4.86 -3.31 2.41
N ALA A 462 3.61 -3.44 1.94
CA ALA A 462 3.25 -4.29 0.82
C ALA A 462 4.17 -4.16 -0.43
N PRO A 463 4.52 -2.96 -0.94
CA PRO A 463 5.34 -2.85 -2.16
C PRO A 463 6.75 -3.43 -2.04
N VAL A 464 7.23 -3.69 -0.81
CA VAL A 464 8.53 -4.35 -0.62
C VAL A 464 8.45 -5.85 -0.37
N LEU A 465 7.26 -6.40 -0.22
CA LEU A 465 7.04 -7.80 0.12
C LEU A 465 6.54 -8.66 -1.05
N ILE A 466 5.99 -8.02 -2.09
CA ILE A 466 5.52 -8.71 -3.29
C ILE A 466 6.63 -9.45 -4.05
N LEU A 467 6.21 -10.34 -4.94
CA LEU A 467 7.03 -11.25 -5.73
C LEU A 467 8.23 -10.53 -6.37
N ARG A 468 9.42 -11.12 -6.30
CA ARG A 468 10.65 -10.62 -6.92
C ARG A 468 11.32 -11.71 -7.73
N SER A 469 12.03 -11.32 -8.78
CA SER A 469 12.80 -12.22 -9.63
C SER A 469 14.25 -12.31 -9.14
N PHE A 470 14.79 -13.54 -9.06
CA PHE A 470 16.15 -13.82 -8.68
C PHE A 470 16.81 -14.67 -9.77
N THR A 471 17.79 -14.11 -10.46
CA THR A 471 18.65 -14.87 -11.37
C THR A 471 19.59 -15.74 -10.55
N ILE A 472 19.67 -17.01 -10.88
CA ILE A 472 20.56 -17.97 -10.22
C ILE A 472 21.53 -18.56 -11.26
N PRO A 473 22.69 -19.11 -10.84
CA PRO A 473 23.50 -19.93 -11.72
C PRO A 473 22.66 -21.07 -12.31
N GLU A 474 22.80 -21.35 -13.61
CA GLU A 474 22.08 -22.45 -14.25
C GLU A 474 22.27 -23.74 -13.45
N THR A 475 21.16 -24.26 -12.93
CA THR A 475 21.15 -25.35 -11.98
C THR A 475 20.28 -26.48 -12.51
N THR A 476 20.89 -27.61 -12.86
CA THR A 476 20.14 -28.82 -13.19
C THR A 476 19.60 -29.47 -11.92
N ALA A 477 18.27 -29.48 -11.75
CA ALA A 477 17.62 -29.97 -10.55
C ALA A 477 16.34 -30.75 -10.87
N THR A 478 16.07 -31.78 -10.06
CA THR A 478 14.72 -32.34 -9.93
C THR A 478 14.02 -31.76 -8.72
N HIS A 479 14.76 -31.30 -7.71
CA HIS A 479 14.20 -30.70 -6.50
C HIS A 479 14.90 -29.39 -6.16
N LEU A 480 14.13 -28.39 -5.76
CA LEU A 480 14.62 -27.15 -5.18
C LEU A 480 14.19 -27.06 -3.73
N ARG A 481 15.04 -26.50 -2.88
CA ARG A 481 14.74 -26.28 -1.47
C ARG A 481 14.98 -24.83 -1.10
N LEU A 482 13.91 -24.16 -0.69
CA LEU A 482 13.95 -22.84 -0.10
C LEU A 482 14.32 -22.99 1.38
N VAL A 483 15.44 -22.39 1.79
CA VAL A 483 15.89 -22.39 3.19
C VAL A 483 15.86 -20.96 3.71
N VAL A 484 15.06 -20.71 4.73
CA VAL A 484 14.94 -19.41 5.39
C VAL A 484 16.23 -19.11 6.16
N ARG A 485 16.68 -17.86 6.04
CA ARG A 485 17.76 -17.30 6.87
C ARG A 485 17.24 -16.26 7.85
N SER A 486 16.26 -15.46 7.44
CA SER A 486 15.63 -14.49 8.33
C SER A 486 14.23 -14.08 7.90
N SER A 487 13.43 -13.62 8.86
CA SER A 487 12.20 -12.86 8.64
C SER A 487 12.47 -11.36 8.76
N GLN A 488 11.47 -10.53 8.48
CA GLN A 488 11.57 -9.08 8.69
C GLN A 488 11.91 -8.74 10.15
N CYS A 489 11.44 -9.49 11.14
CA CYS A 489 11.85 -9.25 12.52
C CYS A 489 13.29 -9.71 12.77
N THR A 490 13.61 -10.99 12.48
CA THR A 490 14.90 -11.57 12.89
C THR A 490 16.10 -11.08 12.07
N GLY A 491 15.87 -10.54 10.87
CA GLY A 491 16.93 -10.10 9.96
C GLY A 491 17.04 -8.58 9.77
N ALA A 492 16.29 -7.78 10.52
CA ALA A 492 16.33 -6.32 10.41
C ALA A 492 16.50 -5.67 11.80
N PRO A 493 17.76 -5.35 12.20
CA PRO A 493 18.07 -4.74 13.50
C PRO A 493 17.31 -3.43 13.77
N GLN A 494 16.91 -2.70 12.72
CA GLN A 494 16.13 -1.48 12.84
C GLN A 494 14.73 -1.67 13.44
N PHE A 495 14.23 -2.91 13.52
CA PHE A 495 12.94 -3.22 14.15
C PHE A 495 13.09 -3.80 15.57
N GLN A 496 14.32 -3.94 16.06
CA GLN A 496 14.63 -4.52 17.35
C GLN A 496 14.73 -3.43 18.43
N GLY A 497 14.12 -3.70 19.58
CA GLY A 497 14.09 -2.76 20.70
C GLY A 497 13.08 -1.61 20.50
N GLU A 498 12.99 -0.75 21.52
CA GLU A 498 12.05 0.37 21.53
C GLU A 498 12.53 1.49 20.59
N GLN A 499 11.71 1.82 19.59
CA GLN A 499 11.98 2.70 18.46
C GLN A 499 11.43 4.13 18.66
N ASP A 500 10.37 4.33 19.45
CA ASP A 500 9.71 5.64 19.57
C ASP A 500 9.54 6.15 21.01
N ALA A 501 9.89 5.33 22.00
CA ALA A 501 9.80 5.64 23.42
C ALA A 501 8.38 5.98 23.88
N ASP A 502 7.35 5.43 23.23
CA ASP A 502 5.97 5.48 23.72
C ASP A 502 5.78 4.49 24.88
N PRO A 503 5.56 4.95 26.12
CA PRO A 503 5.36 4.06 27.26
C PRO A 503 4.07 3.23 27.19
N PHE A 504 3.18 3.51 26.23
CA PHE A 504 1.93 2.79 26.04
C PHE A 504 1.97 1.75 24.92
N ASN A 505 2.94 1.84 24.00
CA ASN A 505 3.04 0.98 22.84
C ASN A 505 4.49 0.56 22.65
N ALA A 506 4.80 -0.70 22.94
CA ALA A 506 6.11 -1.25 22.61
C ALA A 506 6.23 -1.35 21.08
N THR A 507 7.39 -1.00 20.54
CA THR A 507 7.68 -1.04 19.09
C THR A 507 8.68 -2.12 18.69
N ASP A 508 9.29 -2.78 19.67
CA ASP A 508 10.18 -3.91 19.45
C ASP A 508 9.45 -5.07 18.77
N CYS A 509 9.88 -5.45 17.57
CA CYS A 509 9.20 -6.51 16.85
C CYS A 509 9.28 -7.87 17.56
N ASP A 510 10.23 -8.10 18.47
CA ASP A 510 10.29 -9.35 19.23
C ASP A 510 9.33 -9.35 20.43
N THR A 511 9.38 -8.32 21.26
CA THR A 511 8.62 -8.30 22.53
C THR A 511 7.24 -7.64 22.46
N ALA A 512 6.98 -6.77 21.47
CA ALA A 512 5.73 -6.01 21.39
C ALA A 512 4.50 -6.80 20.93
N GLY A 513 4.68 -8.05 20.47
CA GLY A 513 3.56 -8.90 20.07
C GLY A 513 3.91 -10.38 20.00
N PRO A 514 3.02 -11.29 20.42
CA PRO A 514 3.34 -12.70 20.65
C PRO A 514 3.66 -13.54 19.38
N ALA A 515 3.69 -12.96 18.18
CA ALA A 515 3.79 -13.71 16.91
C ALA A 515 4.90 -13.26 15.93
N ALA A 516 5.57 -12.13 16.16
CA ALA A 516 6.45 -11.52 15.15
C ALA A 516 7.80 -12.22 14.94
N THR A 517 8.37 -12.84 15.99
CA THR A 517 9.55 -13.72 15.88
C THR A 517 9.21 -15.21 15.83
N ARG A 518 7.94 -15.56 16.02
CA ARG A 518 7.52 -16.95 16.20
C ARG A 518 7.15 -17.64 14.90
N PHE A 519 7.16 -16.95 13.77
CA PHE A 519 6.82 -17.49 12.47
C PHE A 519 7.64 -16.83 11.35
N VAL A 520 7.85 -17.58 10.28
CA VAL A 520 8.24 -17.04 8.97
C VAL A 520 7.18 -17.41 7.94
N ARG A 521 6.97 -16.52 6.96
CA ARG A 521 5.95 -16.64 5.91
C ARG A 521 6.50 -16.25 4.55
N ALA A 522 6.07 -16.96 3.51
CA ALA A 522 6.28 -16.62 2.12
C ALA A 522 5.00 -16.96 1.34
N ALA A 523 4.69 -16.18 0.32
CA ALA A 523 3.48 -16.40 -0.48
C ALA A 523 3.71 -17.33 -1.67
N GLU A 524 4.90 -17.30 -2.28
CA GLU A 524 5.09 -17.99 -3.54
C GLU A 524 6.57 -18.27 -3.81
N LEU A 525 6.86 -19.42 -4.44
CA LEU A 525 8.12 -19.82 -5.04
C LEU A 525 7.86 -20.34 -6.47
N GLN A 526 8.49 -19.70 -7.44
CA GLN A 526 8.39 -20.06 -8.85
C GLN A 526 9.76 -20.44 -9.39
N ALA A 527 9.86 -21.40 -10.30
CA ALA A 527 11.13 -21.86 -10.86
C ALA A 527 11.03 -22.01 -12.39
N PHE A 528 11.98 -21.42 -13.10
CA PHE A 528 11.91 -21.30 -14.56
C PHE A 528 13.21 -21.69 -15.24
N SER A 529 13.06 -22.37 -16.38
CA SER A 529 14.15 -22.68 -17.33
C SER A 529 14.24 -21.69 -18.50
N THR A 530 13.22 -20.86 -18.66
CA THR A 530 13.13 -19.88 -19.74
C THR A 530 12.41 -18.62 -19.23
N SER A 531 12.50 -17.55 -20.02
CA SER A 531 11.79 -16.31 -19.75
C SER A 531 10.46 -16.25 -20.49
N SER A 532 9.44 -15.73 -19.83
CA SER A 532 8.20 -15.30 -20.49
C SER A 532 8.48 -14.09 -21.39
N SER A 533 7.59 -13.82 -22.35
CA SER A 533 7.68 -12.63 -23.21
C SER A 533 6.31 -12.04 -23.51
N VAL A 534 6.25 -10.76 -23.85
CA VAL A 534 5.03 -10.08 -24.31
C VAL A 534 5.30 -9.50 -25.69
N VAL A 535 4.42 -9.81 -26.64
CA VAL A 535 4.53 -9.39 -28.04
C VAL A 535 3.33 -8.51 -28.39
N THR A 536 3.56 -7.41 -29.12
CA THR A 536 2.51 -6.49 -29.56
C THR A 536 2.29 -6.59 -31.06
N SER A 537 1.04 -6.61 -31.53
CA SER A 537 0.72 -6.68 -32.97
C SER A 537 1.30 -5.47 -33.73
N GLY A 538 2.24 -5.70 -34.66
CA GLY A 538 2.82 -4.67 -35.54
C GLY A 538 4.10 -3.97 -35.04
N GLY A 539 4.72 -4.42 -33.95
CA GLY A 539 5.93 -3.80 -33.40
C GLY A 539 6.67 -4.65 -32.35
N ALA A 540 7.86 -4.17 -31.96
CA ALA A 540 8.93 -4.87 -31.23
C ALA A 540 8.49 -5.78 -30.06
N THR A 541 9.18 -6.91 -29.91
CA THR A 541 9.16 -7.76 -28.71
C THR A 541 9.79 -7.03 -27.54
N THR A 542 9.05 -6.87 -26.43
CA THR A 542 9.61 -6.37 -25.17
C THR A 542 9.99 -7.57 -24.31
N PRO A 543 11.29 -7.81 -24.01
CA PRO A 543 11.68 -8.80 -23.03
C PRO A 543 11.05 -8.46 -21.67
N VAL A 544 10.56 -9.46 -20.95
CA VAL A 544 9.95 -9.34 -19.60
C VAL A 544 11.01 -9.14 -18.49
N THR A 545 12.28 -9.02 -18.86
CA THR A 545 13.39 -8.85 -17.91
C THR A 545 13.37 -7.45 -17.29
N PRO A 546 13.77 -7.27 -16.01
CA PRO A 546 13.64 -5.99 -15.33
C PRO A 546 14.37 -4.90 -16.10
N ALA A 547 13.67 -3.81 -16.40
CA ALA A 547 14.37 -2.58 -16.71
C ALA A 547 15.29 -2.29 -15.51
N PRO A 548 16.57 -1.96 -15.73
CA PRO A 548 17.46 -1.56 -14.64
C PRO A 548 16.76 -0.46 -13.83
N PRO A 549 16.94 -0.43 -12.50
CA PRO A 549 16.30 0.59 -11.68
C PRO A 549 16.66 1.95 -12.26
N VAL A 550 15.64 2.68 -12.73
CA VAL A 550 15.76 4.12 -12.77
C VAL A 550 15.80 4.50 -11.31
N VAL A 551 17.02 4.66 -10.77
CA VAL A 551 17.21 5.52 -9.60
C VAL A 551 16.61 6.82 -10.06
N VAL A 552 15.39 7.12 -9.63
CA VAL A 552 14.90 8.48 -9.66
C VAL A 552 15.89 9.17 -8.71
N PRO A 553 16.85 9.97 -9.21
CA PRO A 553 17.61 10.78 -8.28
C PRO A 553 16.55 11.53 -7.46
N PRO A 554 16.80 11.82 -6.16
CA PRO A 554 15.94 12.77 -5.47
C PRO A 554 15.74 13.91 -6.45
N VAL A 555 14.50 14.36 -6.67
CA VAL A 555 14.27 15.55 -7.48
C VAL A 555 15.19 16.58 -6.85
N VAL A 556 16.32 16.83 -7.52
CA VAL A 556 17.24 17.89 -7.17
C VAL A 556 16.46 19.08 -7.65
N VAL A 557 15.55 19.54 -6.79
CA VAL A 557 15.23 20.96 -6.77
C VAL A 557 16.59 21.60 -6.61
N PRO A 558 17.06 22.44 -7.55
CA PRO A 558 18.35 23.09 -7.40
C PRO A 558 18.35 23.79 -6.04
N VAL A 559 19.16 23.29 -5.12
CA VAL A 559 19.47 23.97 -3.88
C VAL A 559 20.55 24.99 -4.21
N GLU A 560 20.30 26.21 -3.75
CA GLU A 560 21.17 27.40 -3.67
C GLU A 560 21.18 28.41 -4.83
N GLN A 561 20.43 29.49 -4.61
CA GLN A 561 21.08 30.79 -4.48
C GLN A 561 21.05 31.19 -2.99
N PRO A 562 22.12 31.78 -2.44
CA PRO A 562 22.22 32.08 -1.02
C PRO A 562 21.18 33.12 -0.62
N VAL A 563 20.59 32.92 0.55
CA VAL A 563 19.80 33.93 1.27
C VAL A 563 20.69 35.16 1.45
N ALA A 564 20.38 36.24 0.74
CA ALA A 564 20.96 37.55 1.04
C ALA A 564 20.60 37.91 2.49
N THR A 565 21.62 38.28 3.25
CA THR A 565 21.52 38.81 4.62
C THR A 565 20.46 39.93 4.67
N PRO A 566 19.59 39.98 5.69
CA PRO A 566 18.62 41.06 5.79
C PRO A 566 19.35 42.38 6.02
N ALA A 567 19.22 43.33 5.10
CA ALA A 567 19.58 44.72 5.36
C ALA A 567 18.61 45.30 6.41
N ALA A 568 19.16 46.10 7.33
CA ALA A 568 18.42 46.82 8.35
C ALA A 568 17.28 47.67 7.76
N PRO A 569 16.15 47.84 8.46
CA PRO A 569 14.99 48.52 7.91
C PRO A 569 15.26 50.02 7.72
N ALA A 570 15.09 50.50 6.49
CA ALA A 570 14.95 51.91 6.20
C ALA A 570 13.54 52.40 6.57
N THR A 571 13.48 53.57 7.18
CA THR A 571 12.26 54.28 7.61
C THR A 571 11.33 54.57 6.42
N PRO A 572 10.02 54.28 6.51
CA PRO A 572 9.07 54.63 5.45
C PRO A 572 8.64 56.10 5.54
N PRO A 573 8.41 56.81 4.41
CA PRO A 573 7.78 58.11 4.42
C PRO A 573 6.26 57.96 4.62
N ALA A 574 5.68 58.97 5.25
CA ALA A 574 4.29 59.02 5.66
C ALA A 574 3.32 58.93 4.47
N SER A 575 2.33 58.04 4.59
CA SER A 575 1.06 58.17 3.87
C SER A 575 -0.11 57.69 4.74
N THR A 576 -1.24 58.35 4.48
CA THR A 576 -2.54 58.46 5.16
C THR A 576 -3.17 57.22 5.83
N PRO A 577 -4.04 57.41 6.84
CA PRO A 577 -4.54 56.32 7.68
C PRO A 577 -5.64 55.50 6.97
N VAL A 578 -5.37 54.22 6.74
CA VAL A 578 -6.38 53.20 6.45
C VAL A 578 -6.62 52.40 7.73
N ALA A 579 -7.91 52.15 8.03
CA ALA A 579 -8.37 51.56 9.28
C ALA A 579 -7.69 50.23 9.64
N ALA A 580 -7.26 50.10 10.90
CA ALA A 580 -6.54 48.96 11.43
C ALA A 580 -7.35 47.63 11.37
N PRO A 581 -6.70 46.48 11.10
CA PRO A 581 -7.33 45.17 11.24
C PRO A 581 -7.56 44.82 12.71
N ALA A 582 -8.65 44.11 12.99
CA ALA A 582 -9.02 43.67 14.34
C ALA A 582 -7.93 42.79 14.97
N ALA A 583 -7.50 43.15 16.18
CA ALA A 583 -6.44 42.47 16.92
C ALA A 583 -6.66 40.95 17.06
N ALA A 584 -5.61 40.17 16.76
CA ALA A 584 -5.57 38.73 17.02
C ALA A 584 -5.84 38.44 18.51
N LYS A 585 -6.82 37.58 18.80
CA LYS A 585 -7.22 37.28 20.18
C LYS A 585 -6.14 36.47 20.90
N ALA A 586 -5.74 36.92 22.09
CA ALA A 586 -4.73 36.26 22.90
C ALA A 586 -5.10 34.81 23.28
N MET A 587 -4.15 33.88 23.10
CA MET A 587 -4.25 32.47 23.46
C MET A 587 -3.79 32.22 24.90
N VAL A 588 -4.68 31.76 25.77
CA VAL A 588 -4.45 31.55 27.21
C VAL A 588 -4.49 30.05 27.53
N ALA A 589 -3.63 29.58 28.43
CA ALA A 589 -3.64 28.20 28.90
C ALA A 589 -4.82 27.92 29.84
N VAL A 590 -5.58 26.85 29.57
CA VAL A 590 -6.73 26.44 30.40
C VAL A 590 -6.26 25.99 31.79
N PRO A 591 -6.77 26.58 32.89
CA PRO A 591 -6.39 26.16 34.24
C PRO A 591 -7.01 24.80 34.60
N SER A 592 -6.36 24.08 35.52
CA SER A 592 -6.95 22.88 36.10
C SER A 592 -8.07 23.23 37.07
N VAL A 593 -9.23 22.60 36.90
CA VAL A 593 -10.38 22.66 37.82
C VAL A 593 -10.79 21.29 38.35
N LYS A 594 -10.06 20.23 37.98
CA LYS A 594 -10.22 18.89 38.55
C LYS A 594 -9.95 18.94 40.06
N GLY A 595 -10.81 18.32 40.86
CA GLY A 595 -10.72 18.35 42.33
C GLY A 595 -11.36 19.58 42.99
N LEU A 596 -11.83 20.57 42.22
CA LEU A 596 -12.57 21.72 42.76
C LEU A 596 -14.08 21.48 42.79
N THR A 597 -14.79 22.11 43.75
CA THR A 597 -16.25 22.20 43.69
C THR A 597 -16.68 23.03 42.49
N LEU A 598 -17.89 22.80 41.97
CA LEU A 598 -18.39 23.53 40.80
C LEU A 598 -18.32 25.06 40.97
N SER A 599 -18.59 25.58 42.18
CA SER A 599 -18.44 27.00 42.50
C SER A 599 -16.98 27.48 42.38
N LYS A 600 -16.04 26.74 42.98
CA LYS A 600 -14.60 27.07 42.90
C LYS A 600 -14.04 26.94 41.47
N ALA A 601 -14.52 25.96 40.70
CA ALA A 601 -14.19 25.77 39.29
C ALA A 601 -14.65 26.96 38.44
N ARG A 602 -15.87 27.46 38.68
CA ARG A 602 -16.39 28.68 38.01
C ARG A 602 -15.51 29.89 38.28
N SER A 603 -15.15 30.15 39.54
CA SER A 603 -14.28 31.28 39.89
C SER A 603 -12.86 31.13 39.32
N ALA A 604 -12.29 29.92 39.31
CA ALA A 604 -10.96 29.66 38.76
C ALA A 604 -10.89 29.89 37.24
N LEU A 605 -11.92 29.49 36.51
CA LEU A 605 -12.02 29.72 35.06
C LEU A 605 -12.23 31.20 34.74
N ALA A 606 -13.13 31.88 35.46
CA ALA A 606 -13.39 33.30 35.26
C ALA A 606 -12.14 34.17 35.48
N ARG A 607 -11.34 33.88 36.52
CA ARG A 607 -10.06 34.59 36.78
C ARG A 607 -9.02 34.46 35.67
N ARG A 608 -9.10 33.42 34.85
CA ARG A 608 -8.21 33.20 33.70
C ARG A 608 -8.87 33.56 32.36
N GLY A 609 -9.99 34.29 32.40
CA GLY A 609 -10.70 34.74 31.22
C GLY A 609 -11.51 33.66 30.50
N PHE A 610 -11.80 32.52 31.14
CA PHE A 610 -12.61 31.44 30.58
C PHE A 610 -14.06 31.49 31.09
N ARG A 611 -14.98 30.93 30.31
CA ARG A 611 -16.38 30.77 30.70
C ARG A 611 -16.66 29.30 31.02
N VAL A 612 -17.60 29.03 31.93
CA VAL A 612 -18.02 27.64 32.16
C VAL A 612 -18.96 27.20 31.04
N GLY A 613 -18.64 26.05 30.45
CA GLY A 613 -19.42 25.38 29.42
C GLY A 613 -20.47 24.45 30.02
N ARG A 614 -20.67 23.29 29.38
CA ARG A 614 -21.65 22.29 29.83
C ARG A 614 -21.21 21.68 31.16
N VAL A 615 -22.15 21.58 32.11
CA VAL A 615 -21.94 20.90 33.38
C VAL A 615 -22.75 19.60 33.36
N THR A 616 -22.07 18.45 33.35
CA THR A 616 -22.73 17.15 33.47
C THR A 616 -22.34 16.48 34.78
N THR A 617 -23.02 15.39 35.14
CA THR A 617 -22.73 14.64 36.36
C THR A 617 -22.47 13.17 36.08
N ALA A 618 -21.59 12.55 36.87
CA ALA A 618 -21.29 11.12 36.78
C ALA A 618 -21.07 10.52 38.17
N TYR A 619 -21.40 9.24 38.37
CA TYR A 619 -21.05 8.53 39.60
C TYR A 619 -19.53 8.34 39.66
N SER A 620 -18.94 8.55 40.83
CA SER A 620 -17.48 8.47 41.04
C SER A 620 -17.17 8.26 42.52
N ARG A 621 -15.99 7.70 42.82
CA ARG A 621 -15.47 7.59 44.19
C ARG A 621 -15.13 8.96 44.80
N VAL A 622 -15.06 10.02 43.99
CA VAL A 622 -14.81 11.39 44.43
C VAL A 622 -16.04 11.98 45.14
N LYS A 623 -15.84 12.79 46.19
CA LYS A 623 -16.92 13.45 46.95
C LYS A 623 -17.94 14.14 46.04
N LYS A 624 -19.24 13.95 46.35
CA LYS A 624 -20.36 14.57 45.61
C LYS A 624 -20.15 16.09 45.51
N GLY A 625 -20.35 16.64 44.31
CA GLY A 625 -20.20 18.08 44.04
C GLY A 625 -18.80 18.53 43.61
N VAL A 626 -17.84 17.61 43.50
CA VAL A 626 -16.46 17.89 43.04
C VAL A 626 -16.27 17.51 41.58
N THR A 627 -15.53 18.34 40.84
CA THR A 627 -15.23 18.14 39.41
C THR A 627 -14.26 16.99 39.22
N VAL A 628 -14.66 15.99 38.43
CA VAL A 628 -13.86 14.79 38.12
C VAL A 628 -13.20 14.84 36.75
N ARG A 629 -13.77 15.61 35.81
CA ARG A 629 -13.26 15.80 34.46
C ARG A 629 -13.56 17.21 33.96
N GLN A 630 -12.70 17.74 33.09
CA GLN A 630 -12.90 19.00 32.38
C GLN A 630 -12.59 18.82 30.88
N SER A 631 -13.14 19.68 30.03
CA SER A 631 -12.78 19.78 28.61
C SER A 631 -12.98 21.24 28.12
N PRO A 632 -12.00 21.89 27.47
CA PRO A 632 -10.65 21.39 27.16
C PRO A 632 -9.79 21.02 28.38
N ALA A 633 -8.78 20.17 28.18
CA ALA A 633 -7.88 19.72 29.23
C ALA A 633 -7.03 20.87 29.79
N ALA A 634 -6.61 20.75 31.06
CA ALA A 634 -5.72 21.71 31.68
C ALA A 634 -4.39 21.81 30.90
N GLY A 635 -3.84 23.02 30.75
CA GLY A 635 -2.62 23.28 30.00
C GLY A 635 -2.81 23.53 28.50
N ARG A 636 -3.96 23.14 27.90
CA ARG A 636 -4.24 23.44 26.49
C ARG A 636 -4.37 24.95 26.29
N ARG A 637 -3.68 25.50 25.29
CA ARG A 637 -3.81 26.91 24.89
C ARG A 637 -5.00 27.10 23.97
N VAL A 638 -5.93 27.98 24.34
CA VAL A 638 -7.13 28.31 23.55
C VAL A 638 -7.41 29.81 23.64
N VAL A 639 -8.27 30.33 22.76
CA VAL A 639 -8.61 31.75 22.72
C VAL A 639 -9.24 32.18 24.05
N ALA A 640 -8.85 33.33 24.59
CA ALA A 640 -9.48 33.91 25.79
C ALA A 640 -11.00 34.02 25.59
N GLY A 641 -11.78 33.61 26.60
CA GLY A 641 -13.25 33.54 26.54
C GLY A 641 -13.82 32.17 26.17
N THR A 642 -12.97 31.20 25.78
CA THR A 642 -13.40 29.82 25.47
C THR A 642 -14.16 29.18 26.63
N ARG A 643 -15.17 28.36 26.31
CA ARG A 643 -16.00 27.66 27.29
C ARG A 643 -15.34 26.34 27.72
N VAL A 644 -15.17 26.13 29.03
CA VAL A 644 -14.65 24.88 29.62
C VAL A 644 -15.79 24.12 30.28
N SER A 645 -16.13 22.96 29.72
CA SER A 645 -17.14 22.04 30.24
C SER A 645 -16.57 21.18 31.37
N VAL A 646 -17.39 20.83 32.36
CA VAL A 646 -16.97 20.06 33.54
C VAL A 646 -17.94 18.92 33.84
N VAL A 647 -17.41 17.82 34.38
CA VAL A 647 -18.19 16.70 34.90
C VAL A 647 -18.05 16.65 36.41
N VAL A 648 -19.17 16.68 37.13
CA VAL A 648 -19.23 16.76 38.59
C VAL A 648 -19.66 15.41 39.18
N SER A 649 -19.00 14.97 40.24
CA SER A 649 -19.31 13.71 40.91
C SER A 649 -20.70 13.73 41.55
N ARG A 650 -21.48 12.67 41.32
CA ARG A 650 -22.72 12.35 42.06
C ARG A 650 -22.45 11.63 43.39
N GLY A 651 -21.19 11.29 43.69
CA GLY A 651 -20.79 10.36 44.75
C GLY A 651 -20.81 8.90 44.25
N LEU A 652 -20.55 7.97 45.18
CA LEU A 652 -20.60 6.53 44.89
C LEU A 652 -22.02 6.10 44.50
N ARG A 653 -22.11 5.15 43.58
CA ARG A 653 -23.38 4.51 43.22
C ARG A 653 -23.78 3.59 44.38
N LYS A 654 -24.85 3.91 45.11
CA LYS A 654 -25.41 2.99 46.11
C LYS A 654 -25.99 1.78 45.37
N SER A 655 -25.51 0.58 45.67
CA SER A 655 -26.20 -0.66 45.25
C SER A 655 -27.56 -0.67 45.94
N ARG A 656 -28.62 -0.92 45.16
CA ARG A 656 -29.89 -1.38 45.71
C ARG A 656 -29.81 -2.88 45.86
#